data_AF-A0A075MN84-F1
#
_entry.id   AF-A0A075MN84-F1
#
_cell.length_a   1.000
_cell.length_b   1.000
_cell.length_c   1.000
_cell.angle_alpha   90.00
_cell.angle_beta   90.00
_cell.angle_gamma   90.00
#
_symmetry.space_group_name_H-M   'P 1'
#
loop_
_entity.id
_entity.type
_entity.pdbx_description
1 polymer ?
#
loop_
_entity_poly.entity_id
_entity_poly.type
_entity_poly.pdbx_seq_one_letter_code
_entity_poly.pdbx_strand_id
1 'polypeptide(L)'
;MKKVRKAVFPVGGLGTRFLPATKSLPKEMLPIASKPLIQHAFEEAVNAGIEEFIFITGRNKSAINNHFDNVFELEQALSEKEKAEALCLTRDWLPPPGNIIFIRQQQPLGLGHAVWCARNLIQDEPFAVLLADELFITPNSKGLLAEMVEQYNQTQANLVAVSEIPLNETHKYGIIKTRNNSSERVLKIEDMVEKPKPENSPSNISIIGRYILDSNIFDYLEKTPKGSGGEIQLTDAMKLMLQNQEFWGYKLQGKRLDCGVPMGFFEANIEFALNNPESEQQATEIIKKNCKPNKMISQETKMQHLDNLNKDQFEAVTTIEGPLLVLAGAGTGKTKVLTTRISHILNLRNAFPSQILAVTFTNKAAKEMKHRVETLNGIAVEGLWLGTFHAIAAKVLRRHAKEVGLNQDFTIIDMDDQLRLIKQIFNDFNIDTEKHSPKLFLYQVGRLKDKAITHNKVSHNDSYFYGSKSLSELYAEYQNRLKNLNAVDFGDLLLYNIELFNSNLEILSEYQRKFKYILVDEYQDTNISQYLWLRLLAQQHNNICCVGDDDQSIYGWRGAEITNILKFDKDFLGAKVIRLQQNYRSTNHILGAATKLISFNQERHGKILWTDQQHGEKIRLNSFYDDKEEARYIADEIDSLKRFHSLPYSDIAILLRAGYQTRSFEESLNYQRIPYRIIGGMKFYERAEIKDTIAYIRALVNPNDSLAFERIINTPKRGIGAASLQNIHISAREKNISLFAAVKMLLNAGQLKGKAGQSLAELMQQFDRWKQTLKTLSHTETVDLMLNESGYIDMWKTEATEEARERLDNVRELIRSLEEYSSLSEFLEHVSLVSDLDSIVNENVVNIMTMHGAKGLEFKAVFLPGWEEGIFPSSRSIEESGQLGLEEERRLAYVGITRSKEKLYISFANNRRIYGNYQYNQPSRFIDELPKEHFEIINSFGSLKPQFKKEEAFDCTLPSFLSSSASNSDRLRRGQRVFHKKFGYGIILSIADDNAQVAFEKTSTKKVLLDYLEVS
;
A
#
# COMPACT_ATOMS: atom_id res chain seq x y z
N MET A 1 -45.91 21.06 -53.37
CA MET A 1 -45.39 20.59 -52.07
C MET A 1 -44.24 19.66 -52.38
N LYS A 2 -43.01 19.96 -51.94
CA LYS A 2 -41.89 19.05 -52.18
C LYS A 2 -42.03 17.87 -51.21
N LYS A 3 -41.95 16.63 -51.70
CA LYS A 3 -42.06 15.42 -50.85
C LYS A 3 -40.64 15.00 -50.44
N VAL A 4 -40.47 14.59 -49.18
CA VAL A 4 -39.20 14.01 -48.71
C VAL A 4 -39.12 12.58 -49.21
N ARG A 5 -38.37 12.35 -50.29
CA ARG A 5 -38.20 11.02 -50.91
C ARG A 5 -36.80 10.44 -50.77
N LYS A 6 -35.82 11.27 -50.39
CA LYS A 6 -34.40 10.89 -50.29
C LYS A 6 -33.92 10.95 -48.84
N ALA A 7 -33.07 10.00 -48.45
CA ALA A 7 -32.42 9.99 -47.15
C ALA A 7 -30.90 9.82 -47.26
N VAL A 8 -30.16 10.58 -46.46
CA VAL A 8 -28.70 10.54 -46.37
C VAL A 8 -28.27 9.92 -45.05
N PHE A 9 -27.42 8.89 -45.12
CA PHE A 9 -26.86 8.17 -44.00
C PHE A 9 -25.36 8.44 -43.89
N PRO A 10 -24.91 9.38 -43.04
CA PRO A 10 -23.49 9.66 -42.84
C PRO A 10 -22.82 8.59 -41.96
N VAL A 11 -22.29 7.55 -42.59
CA VAL A 11 -21.73 6.33 -41.95
C VAL A 11 -20.21 6.18 -42.13
N GLY A 12 -19.53 7.30 -42.39
CA GLY A 12 -18.08 7.35 -42.63
C GLY A 12 -17.21 7.40 -41.38
N GLY A 13 -17.80 7.52 -40.19
CA GLY A 13 -17.09 7.76 -38.93
C GLY A 13 -16.20 6.60 -38.47
N LEU A 14 -15.09 6.91 -37.78
CA LEU A 14 -14.11 5.93 -37.30
C LEU A 14 -14.60 5.10 -36.09
N GLY A 15 -15.61 5.55 -35.36
CA GLY A 15 -16.17 4.81 -34.22
C GLY A 15 -15.17 4.57 -33.08
N THR A 16 -14.33 5.56 -32.76
CA THR A 16 -13.23 5.46 -31.78
C THR A 16 -13.67 5.03 -30.37
N ARG A 17 -14.93 5.30 -29.99
CA ARG A 17 -15.50 4.95 -28.68
C ARG A 17 -15.68 3.44 -28.44
N PHE A 18 -15.61 2.63 -29.49
CA PHE A 18 -15.76 1.17 -29.45
C PHE A 18 -14.47 0.41 -29.81
N LEU A 19 -13.30 1.08 -29.74
CA LEU A 19 -12.03 0.37 -29.90
C LEU A 19 -11.86 -0.66 -28.77
N PRO A 20 -11.35 -1.89 -29.07
CA PRO A 20 -10.74 -2.29 -30.34
C PRO A 20 -11.71 -2.84 -31.40
N ALA A 21 -12.99 -3.07 -31.08
CA ALA A 21 -13.96 -3.74 -31.98
C ALA A 21 -14.12 -3.00 -33.31
N THR A 22 -14.16 -1.67 -33.28
CA THR A 22 -14.33 -0.83 -34.48
C THR A 22 -13.08 -0.68 -35.34
N LYS A 23 -11.98 -1.36 -34.99
CA LYS A 23 -10.77 -1.40 -35.82
C LYS A 23 -11.02 -2.13 -37.15
N SER A 24 -11.84 -3.19 -37.14
CA SER A 24 -12.14 -4.02 -38.31
C SER A 24 -13.63 -4.00 -38.70
N LEU A 25 -14.53 -3.73 -37.76
CA LEU A 25 -15.97 -3.67 -38.00
C LEU A 25 -16.46 -2.22 -37.96
N PRO A 26 -17.21 -1.72 -38.97
CA PRO A 26 -17.88 -0.42 -38.85
C PRO A 26 -18.77 -0.36 -37.61
N LYS A 27 -18.78 0.76 -36.87
CA LYS A 27 -19.67 0.91 -35.70
C LYS A 27 -21.15 0.73 -36.07
N GLU A 28 -21.52 1.10 -37.29
CA GLU A 28 -22.88 1.00 -37.82
C GLU A 28 -23.29 -0.45 -38.13
N MET A 29 -22.31 -1.37 -38.19
CA MET A 29 -22.50 -2.81 -38.34
C MET A 29 -22.52 -3.56 -37.00
N LEU A 30 -22.46 -2.85 -35.87
CA LEU A 30 -22.65 -3.47 -34.56
C LEU A 30 -24.11 -3.98 -34.46
N PRO A 31 -24.33 -5.25 -34.12
CA PRO A 31 -25.67 -5.82 -34.07
C PRO A 31 -26.45 -5.38 -32.83
N ILE A 32 -27.69 -4.95 -33.03
CA ILE A 32 -28.72 -4.92 -32.00
C ILE A 32 -29.61 -6.13 -32.25
N ALA A 33 -29.59 -7.09 -31.32
CA ALA A 33 -30.16 -8.42 -31.54
C ALA A 33 -29.60 -9.07 -32.83
N SER A 34 -30.43 -9.28 -33.86
CA SER A 34 -30.05 -9.93 -35.13
C SER A 34 -29.76 -8.97 -36.29
N LYS A 35 -29.98 -7.67 -36.12
CA LYS A 35 -29.81 -6.67 -37.20
C LYS A 35 -28.73 -5.65 -36.84
N PRO A 36 -27.89 -5.20 -37.80
CA PRO A 36 -26.95 -4.11 -37.53
C PRO A 36 -27.70 -2.78 -37.31
N LEU A 37 -27.09 -1.87 -36.55
CA LEU A 37 -27.63 -0.52 -36.28
C LEU A 37 -28.11 0.20 -37.54
N ILE A 38 -27.34 0.12 -38.64
CA ILE A 38 -27.69 0.76 -39.91
C ILE A 38 -28.99 0.25 -40.52
N GLN A 39 -29.32 -1.03 -40.34
CA GLN A 39 -30.54 -1.60 -40.89
C GLN A 39 -31.78 -1.08 -40.16
N HIS A 40 -31.72 -0.86 -38.84
CA HIS A 40 -32.82 -0.26 -38.10
C HIS A 40 -33.13 1.18 -38.57
N ALA A 41 -32.09 2.00 -38.78
CA ALA A 41 -32.27 3.35 -39.31
C ALA A 41 -32.80 3.32 -40.76
N PHE A 42 -32.38 2.34 -41.57
CA PHE A 42 -32.87 2.14 -42.92
C PHE A 42 -34.37 1.76 -42.94
N GLU A 43 -34.79 0.79 -42.13
CA GLU A 43 -36.18 0.36 -42.02
C GLU A 43 -37.08 1.51 -41.52
N GLU A 44 -36.60 2.35 -40.60
CA GLU A 44 -37.30 3.57 -40.19
C GLU A 44 -37.51 4.54 -41.38
N ALA A 45 -36.50 4.71 -42.23
CA ALA A 45 -36.63 5.54 -43.43
C ALA A 45 -37.62 4.96 -44.45
N VAL A 46 -37.60 3.64 -44.68
CA VAL A 46 -38.59 2.95 -45.52
C VAL A 46 -40.01 3.18 -44.98
N ASN A 47 -40.22 3.02 -43.67
CA ASN A 47 -41.51 3.23 -43.01
C ASN A 47 -41.98 4.69 -43.08
N ALA A 48 -41.05 5.65 -43.15
CA ALA A 48 -41.34 7.06 -43.38
C ALA A 48 -41.68 7.41 -44.84
N GLY A 49 -41.65 6.44 -45.76
CA GLY A 49 -41.96 6.62 -47.17
C GLY A 49 -40.80 7.18 -47.99
N ILE A 50 -39.56 7.00 -47.53
CA ILE A 50 -38.35 7.29 -48.29
C ILE A 50 -38.17 6.23 -49.38
N GLU A 51 -37.78 6.69 -50.56
CA GLU A 51 -37.69 5.87 -51.77
C GLU A 51 -36.24 5.71 -52.24
N GLU A 52 -35.37 6.69 -51.98
CA GLU A 52 -33.95 6.67 -52.33
C GLU A 52 -33.04 6.82 -51.10
N PHE A 53 -32.02 5.97 -51.00
CA PHE A 53 -31.15 5.85 -49.82
C PHE A 53 -29.69 6.07 -50.19
N ILE A 54 -29.09 7.12 -49.62
CA ILE A 54 -27.74 7.57 -49.96
C ILE A 54 -26.82 7.36 -48.75
N PHE A 55 -25.92 6.39 -48.84
CA PHE A 55 -24.96 6.07 -47.78
C PHE A 55 -23.63 6.75 -48.05
N ILE A 56 -23.17 7.56 -47.10
CA ILE A 56 -21.87 8.25 -47.17
C ILE A 56 -20.84 7.44 -46.39
N THR A 57 -19.97 6.73 -47.08
CA THR A 57 -19.03 5.75 -46.49
C THR A 57 -17.58 6.24 -46.50
N GLY A 58 -16.77 5.74 -45.57
CA GLY A 58 -15.30 5.98 -45.49
C GLY A 58 -14.47 4.81 -46.06
N ARG A 59 -13.13 4.88 -45.98
CA ARG A 59 -12.19 3.92 -46.63
C ARG A 59 -12.40 2.45 -46.32
N ASN A 60 -12.67 2.15 -45.07
CA ASN A 60 -12.66 0.79 -44.58
C ASN A 60 -14.09 0.34 -44.20
N LYS A 61 -15.08 0.68 -45.02
CA LYS A 61 -16.52 0.49 -44.73
C LYS A 61 -17.24 -0.41 -45.75
N SER A 62 -16.52 -1.29 -46.44
CA SER A 62 -17.10 -2.21 -47.45
C SER A 62 -18.16 -3.15 -46.87
N ALA A 63 -18.08 -3.48 -45.58
CA ALA A 63 -19.08 -4.31 -44.91
C ALA A 63 -20.50 -3.69 -44.95
N ILE A 64 -20.62 -2.37 -44.98
CA ILE A 64 -21.93 -1.71 -45.12
C ILE A 64 -22.48 -1.94 -46.53
N ASN A 65 -21.64 -1.75 -47.56
CA ASN A 65 -22.05 -1.99 -48.94
C ASN A 65 -22.55 -3.42 -49.14
N ASN A 66 -21.79 -4.40 -48.63
CA ASN A 66 -22.12 -5.81 -48.76
C ASN A 66 -23.41 -6.19 -48.01
N HIS A 67 -23.76 -5.51 -46.92
CA HIS A 67 -24.98 -5.77 -46.15
C HIS A 67 -26.26 -5.40 -46.91
N PHE A 68 -26.17 -4.38 -47.77
CA PHE A 68 -27.27 -3.89 -48.60
C PHE A 68 -27.16 -4.39 -50.06
N ASP A 69 -26.39 -5.45 -50.28
CA ASP A 69 -26.24 -6.11 -51.58
C ASP A 69 -26.76 -7.55 -51.49
N ASN A 70 -27.03 -8.16 -52.64
CA ASN A 70 -27.51 -9.54 -52.70
C ASN A 70 -26.33 -10.52 -52.54
N VAL A 71 -26.49 -11.50 -51.66
CA VAL A 71 -25.48 -12.56 -51.46
C VAL A 71 -25.93 -13.84 -52.16
N PHE A 72 -25.74 -13.89 -53.48
CA PHE A 72 -26.27 -14.97 -54.33
C PHE A 72 -25.83 -16.37 -53.88
N GLU A 73 -24.58 -16.53 -53.40
CA GLU A 73 -24.08 -17.81 -52.94
C GLU A 73 -24.79 -18.28 -51.66
N LEU A 74 -25.08 -17.35 -50.74
CA LEU A 74 -25.81 -17.65 -49.52
C LEU A 74 -27.27 -17.98 -49.83
N GLU A 75 -27.90 -17.20 -50.71
CA GLU A 75 -29.27 -17.44 -51.14
C GLU A 75 -29.43 -18.79 -51.83
N GLN A 76 -28.51 -19.15 -52.72
CA GLN A 76 -28.49 -20.45 -53.37
C GLN A 76 -28.34 -21.57 -52.33
N ALA A 77 -27.38 -21.44 -51.40
CA ALA A 77 -27.15 -22.44 -50.37
C ALA A 77 -28.35 -22.59 -49.40
N LEU A 78 -29.08 -21.51 -49.11
CA LEU A 78 -30.30 -21.57 -48.30
C LEU A 78 -31.48 -22.17 -49.08
N SER A 79 -31.58 -21.88 -50.37
CA SER A 79 -32.59 -22.45 -51.27
C SER A 79 -32.38 -23.97 -51.43
N GLU A 80 -31.16 -24.42 -51.65
CA GLU A 80 -30.81 -25.86 -51.76
C GLU A 80 -31.09 -26.63 -50.46
N LYS A 81 -31.03 -25.95 -49.31
CA LYS A 81 -31.33 -26.51 -47.99
C LYS A 81 -32.78 -26.32 -47.55
N GLU A 82 -33.65 -25.84 -48.45
CA GLU A 82 -35.08 -25.60 -48.22
C GLU A 82 -35.38 -24.70 -47.00
N LYS A 83 -34.49 -23.75 -46.68
CA LYS A 83 -34.64 -22.83 -45.54
C LYS A 83 -35.39 -21.55 -45.94
N ALA A 84 -36.68 -21.67 -46.23
CA ALA A 84 -37.51 -20.57 -46.73
C ALA A 84 -37.51 -19.31 -45.83
N GLU A 85 -37.59 -19.48 -44.51
CA GLU A 85 -37.58 -18.35 -43.55
C GLU A 85 -36.25 -17.59 -43.56
N ALA A 86 -35.12 -18.30 -43.62
CA ALA A 86 -33.80 -17.66 -43.69
C ALA A 86 -33.56 -16.96 -45.03
N LEU A 87 -34.16 -17.46 -46.11
CA LEU A 87 -34.09 -16.85 -47.45
C LEU A 87 -34.93 -15.56 -47.53
N CYS A 88 -36.08 -15.52 -46.86
CA CYS A 88 -36.88 -14.31 -46.69
C CYS A 88 -36.08 -13.20 -45.98
N LEU A 89 -35.31 -13.55 -44.93
CA LEU A 89 -34.47 -12.61 -44.20
C LEU A 89 -33.32 -12.00 -45.03
N THR A 90 -32.92 -12.62 -46.14
CA THR A 90 -31.88 -12.08 -47.02
C THR A 90 -32.42 -11.19 -48.14
N ARG A 91 -33.72 -11.27 -48.47
CA ARG A 91 -34.31 -10.60 -49.65
C ARG A 91 -35.37 -9.56 -49.35
N ASP A 92 -36.27 -9.82 -48.39
CA ASP A 92 -37.58 -9.17 -48.36
C ASP A 92 -37.57 -7.70 -47.87
N TRP A 93 -36.48 -7.27 -47.25
CA TRP A 93 -36.33 -5.92 -46.70
C TRP A 93 -35.50 -4.99 -47.60
N LEU A 94 -34.85 -5.51 -48.65
CA LEU A 94 -34.09 -4.69 -49.59
C LEU A 94 -35.03 -3.95 -50.57
N PRO A 95 -34.75 -2.68 -50.90
CA PRO A 95 -35.56 -1.93 -51.84
C PRO A 95 -35.28 -2.42 -53.28
N PRO A 96 -36.13 -2.05 -54.26
CA PRO A 96 -35.89 -2.38 -55.66
C PRO A 96 -34.49 -1.93 -56.15
N PRO A 97 -33.87 -2.69 -57.08
CA PRO A 97 -32.56 -2.31 -57.63
C PRO A 97 -32.56 -0.88 -58.18
N GLY A 98 -31.53 -0.11 -57.84
CA GLY A 98 -31.37 1.29 -58.26
C GLY A 98 -31.73 2.33 -57.19
N ASN A 99 -32.33 1.92 -56.07
CA ASN A 99 -32.77 2.85 -55.01
C ASN A 99 -31.73 3.07 -53.90
N ILE A 100 -30.62 2.33 -53.88
CA ILE A 100 -29.52 2.47 -52.91
C ILE A 100 -28.28 3.00 -53.62
N ILE A 101 -27.67 4.04 -53.05
CA ILE A 101 -26.49 4.71 -53.61
C ILE A 101 -25.42 4.86 -52.54
N PHE A 102 -24.19 4.44 -52.84
CA PHE A 102 -23.03 4.60 -51.97
C PHE A 102 -22.12 5.72 -52.49
N ILE A 103 -21.92 6.77 -51.69
CA ILE A 103 -20.94 7.82 -51.97
C ILE A 103 -19.77 7.67 -51.03
N ARG A 104 -18.57 7.79 -51.58
CA ARG A 104 -17.35 7.80 -50.78
C ARG A 104 -17.02 9.19 -50.28
N GLN A 105 -16.95 9.37 -48.96
CA GLN A 105 -16.32 10.53 -48.35
C GLN A 105 -14.79 10.43 -48.47
N GLN A 106 -14.19 11.27 -49.31
CA GLN A 106 -12.74 11.23 -49.58
C GLN A 106 -11.92 11.70 -48.37
N GLN A 107 -12.44 12.65 -47.60
CA GLN A 107 -11.80 13.20 -46.40
C GLN A 107 -12.80 13.26 -45.23
N PRO A 108 -12.48 12.73 -44.03
CA PRO A 108 -13.38 12.73 -42.89
C PRO A 108 -13.37 14.09 -42.17
N LEU A 109 -13.94 15.12 -42.80
CA LEU A 109 -13.97 16.49 -42.27
C LEU A 109 -15.19 16.78 -41.38
N GLY A 110 -15.79 15.77 -40.76
CA GLY A 110 -16.96 15.90 -39.90
C GLY A 110 -18.31 15.60 -40.56
N LEU A 111 -19.38 15.69 -39.76
CA LEU A 111 -20.75 15.35 -40.15
C LEU A 111 -21.28 16.24 -41.29
N GLY A 112 -21.03 17.57 -41.21
CA GLY A 112 -21.47 18.50 -42.24
C GLY A 112 -20.86 18.19 -43.60
N HIS A 113 -19.56 17.87 -43.63
CA HIS A 113 -18.89 17.43 -44.86
C HIS A 113 -19.46 16.12 -45.40
N ALA A 114 -19.82 15.16 -44.54
CA ALA A 114 -20.43 13.91 -44.97
C ALA A 114 -21.78 14.17 -45.67
N VAL A 115 -22.63 15.02 -45.10
CA VAL A 115 -23.89 15.43 -45.73
C VAL A 115 -23.64 16.16 -47.06
N TRP A 116 -22.67 17.07 -47.12
CA TRP A 116 -22.31 17.81 -48.34
C TRP A 116 -21.86 16.93 -49.51
N CYS A 117 -21.30 15.75 -49.24
CA CYS A 117 -20.96 14.77 -50.29
C CYS A 117 -22.19 14.29 -51.09
N ALA A 118 -23.41 14.39 -50.55
CA ALA A 118 -24.64 13.97 -51.20
C ALA A 118 -25.24 14.99 -52.19
N ARG A 119 -24.71 16.22 -52.25
CA ARG A 119 -25.33 17.37 -52.93
C ARG A 119 -25.78 17.11 -54.38
N ASN A 120 -24.97 16.40 -55.16
CA ASN A 120 -25.25 16.15 -56.58
C ASN A 120 -26.40 15.15 -56.80
N LEU A 121 -26.72 14.31 -55.80
CA LEU A 121 -27.82 13.34 -55.86
C LEU A 121 -29.11 13.91 -55.30
N ILE A 122 -29.01 14.73 -54.25
CA ILE A 122 -30.17 15.39 -53.65
C ILE A 122 -30.78 16.41 -54.61
N GLN A 123 -29.95 17.21 -55.29
CA GLN A 123 -30.40 18.29 -56.18
C GLN A 123 -31.29 19.27 -55.42
N ASP A 124 -32.46 19.64 -55.96
CA ASP A 124 -33.35 20.66 -55.39
C ASP A 124 -34.48 20.09 -54.51
N GLU A 125 -34.35 18.86 -54.04
CA GLU A 125 -35.34 18.17 -53.22
C GLU A 125 -35.02 18.25 -51.71
N PRO A 126 -36.04 18.33 -50.83
CA PRO A 126 -35.84 18.17 -49.40
C PRO A 126 -35.51 16.71 -49.10
N PHE A 127 -34.66 16.50 -48.11
CA PHE A 127 -34.12 15.18 -47.81
C PHE A 127 -33.98 14.97 -46.31
N ALA A 128 -34.05 13.70 -45.90
CA ALA A 128 -33.80 13.30 -44.53
C ALA A 128 -32.31 13.06 -44.29
N VAL A 129 -31.82 13.34 -43.08
CA VAL A 129 -30.51 12.87 -42.60
C VAL A 129 -30.74 11.99 -41.38
N LEU A 130 -30.15 10.79 -41.38
CA LEU A 130 -30.31 9.82 -40.30
C LEU A 130 -28.96 9.40 -39.75
N LEU A 131 -28.71 9.67 -38.47
CA LEU A 131 -27.57 9.11 -37.75
C LEU A 131 -27.93 7.70 -37.28
N ALA A 132 -27.22 6.71 -37.82
CA ALA A 132 -27.51 5.29 -37.58
C ALA A 132 -27.12 4.80 -36.18
N ASP A 133 -26.28 5.56 -35.47
CA ASP A 133 -25.89 5.28 -34.09
C ASP A 133 -26.90 5.82 -33.06
N GLU A 134 -28.03 6.37 -33.50
CA GLU A 134 -29.15 6.71 -32.64
C GLU A 134 -30.42 5.97 -33.07
N LEU A 135 -30.97 5.19 -32.14
CA LEU A 135 -32.23 4.48 -32.30
C LEU A 135 -33.33 5.11 -31.45
N PHE A 136 -34.57 4.99 -31.91
CA PHE A 136 -35.74 5.58 -31.26
C PHE A 136 -36.83 4.54 -31.08
N ILE A 137 -37.37 4.45 -29.87
CA ILE A 137 -38.56 3.66 -29.56
C ILE A 137 -39.71 4.63 -29.41
N THR A 138 -40.63 4.61 -30.38
CA THR A 138 -41.81 5.48 -30.42
C THR A 138 -43.10 4.68 -30.21
N PRO A 139 -44.14 5.26 -29.60
CA PRO A 139 -45.47 4.63 -29.49
C PRO A 139 -46.10 4.34 -30.86
N ASN A 140 -45.75 5.14 -31.87
CA ASN A 140 -46.19 4.96 -33.25
C ASN A 140 -45.31 3.91 -33.95
N SER A 141 -45.94 2.92 -34.59
CA SER A 141 -45.24 1.86 -35.31
C SER A 141 -44.49 2.33 -36.55
N LYS A 142 -44.82 3.53 -37.08
CA LYS A 142 -44.12 4.09 -38.25
C LYS A 142 -42.76 4.73 -37.95
N GLY A 143 -42.44 5.01 -36.68
CA GLY A 143 -41.16 5.61 -36.26
C GLY A 143 -41.14 7.15 -36.25
N LEU A 144 -40.10 7.72 -35.64
CA LEU A 144 -39.94 9.17 -35.44
C LEU A 144 -39.86 9.94 -36.77
N LEU A 145 -39.09 9.42 -37.74
CA LEU A 145 -38.94 10.09 -39.03
C LEU A 145 -40.27 10.21 -39.78
N ALA A 146 -41.15 9.20 -39.71
CA ALA A 146 -42.46 9.26 -40.38
C ALA A 146 -43.31 10.41 -39.84
N GLU A 147 -43.30 10.62 -38.52
CA GLU A 147 -44.00 11.75 -37.90
C GLU A 147 -43.40 13.10 -38.31
N MET A 148 -42.07 13.17 -38.43
CA MET A 148 -41.41 14.37 -38.94
C MET A 148 -41.75 14.64 -40.40
N VAL A 149 -41.88 13.61 -41.25
CA VAL A 149 -42.29 13.76 -42.65
C VAL A 149 -43.75 14.24 -42.74
N GLU A 150 -44.64 13.71 -41.89
CA GLU A 150 -46.02 14.21 -41.79
C GLU A 150 -46.06 15.68 -41.36
N GLN A 151 -45.20 16.08 -40.41
CA GLN A 151 -45.09 17.47 -39.99
C GLN A 151 -44.49 18.36 -41.09
N TYR A 152 -43.48 17.88 -41.82
CA TYR A 152 -42.90 18.58 -42.95
C TYR A 152 -43.93 18.83 -44.06
N ASN A 153 -44.80 17.85 -44.31
CA ASN A 153 -45.87 17.97 -45.28
C ASN A 153 -46.85 19.11 -44.92
N GLN A 154 -46.97 19.46 -43.64
CA GLN A 154 -47.80 20.58 -43.18
C GLN A 154 -47.04 21.92 -43.20
N THR A 155 -45.78 21.95 -42.76
CA THR A 155 -45.03 23.19 -42.57
C THR A 155 -44.20 23.61 -43.77
N GLN A 156 -43.75 22.65 -44.58
CA GLN A 156 -42.75 22.82 -45.65
C GLN A 156 -41.45 23.53 -45.18
N ALA A 157 -41.13 23.41 -43.89
CA ALA A 157 -39.99 24.06 -43.25
C ALA A 157 -38.99 23.03 -42.72
N ASN A 158 -37.73 23.45 -42.52
CA ASN A 158 -36.68 22.56 -42.02
C ASN A 158 -37.04 22.01 -40.63
N LEU A 159 -36.81 20.72 -40.41
CA LEU A 159 -37.14 20.04 -39.16
C LEU A 159 -35.94 19.32 -38.59
N VAL A 160 -35.75 19.43 -37.28
CA VAL A 160 -34.78 18.63 -36.53
C VAL A 160 -35.49 17.94 -35.38
N ALA A 161 -35.21 16.67 -35.14
CA ALA A 161 -35.72 16.01 -33.97
C ALA A 161 -35.02 16.55 -32.72
N VAL A 162 -35.75 16.65 -31.61
CA VAL A 162 -35.20 17.15 -30.35
C VAL A 162 -35.63 16.34 -29.13
N SER A 163 -34.78 16.31 -28.12
CA SER A 163 -35.06 15.71 -26.81
C SER A 163 -34.44 16.56 -25.70
N GLU A 164 -35.11 16.60 -24.55
CA GLU A 164 -34.54 17.18 -23.33
C GLU A 164 -33.42 16.29 -22.82
N ILE A 165 -32.34 16.94 -22.37
CA ILE A 165 -31.20 16.30 -21.73
C ILE A 165 -30.83 17.06 -20.45
N PRO A 166 -30.10 16.43 -19.51
CA PRO A 166 -29.54 17.15 -18.37
C PRO A 166 -28.60 18.28 -18.80
N LEU A 167 -28.63 19.42 -18.10
CA LEU A 167 -27.83 20.61 -18.45
C LEU A 167 -26.31 20.36 -18.46
N ASN A 168 -25.81 19.43 -17.65
CA ASN A 168 -24.39 19.06 -17.64
C ASN A 168 -23.96 18.28 -18.90
N GLU A 169 -24.90 17.80 -19.72
CA GLU A 169 -24.62 17.03 -20.93
C GLU A 169 -24.68 17.84 -22.23
N THR A 170 -24.99 19.14 -22.13
CA THR A 170 -25.18 20.02 -23.31
C THR A 170 -23.94 20.13 -24.20
N HIS A 171 -22.74 20.00 -23.63
CA HIS A 171 -21.47 20.02 -24.36
C HIS A 171 -21.27 18.83 -25.31
N LYS A 172 -22.15 17.82 -25.28
CA LYS A 172 -22.06 16.62 -26.13
C LYS A 172 -22.86 16.77 -27.43
N TYR A 173 -23.86 17.66 -27.47
CA TYR A 173 -24.86 17.73 -28.54
C TYR A 173 -25.07 19.16 -29.05
N GLY A 174 -25.70 19.31 -30.23
CA GLY A 174 -26.23 20.59 -30.67
C GLY A 174 -27.45 20.97 -29.83
N ILE A 175 -27.54 22.20 -29.34
CA ILE A 175 -28.62 22.65 -28.45
C ILE A 175 -29.40 23.79 -29.13
N ILE A 176 -30.73 23.73 -29.08
CA ILE A 176 -31.60 24.76 -29.65
C ILE A 176 -32.10 25.75 -28.60
N LYS A 177 -32.48 26.94 -29.03
CA LYS A 177 -33.29 27.91 -28.30
C LYS A 177 -34.67 27.98 -28.96
N THR A 178 -35.74 28.02 -28.18
CA THR A 178 -37.12 28.11 -28.69
C THR A 178 -37.91 29.22 -28.02
N ARG A 179 -38.88 29.78 -28.74
CA ARG A 179 -39.78 30.85 -28.28
C ARG A 179 -41.02 30.33 -27.55
N ASN A 180 -41.44 29.11 -27.87
CA ASN A 180 -42.71 28.53 -27.39
C ASN A 180 -42.52 27.78 -26.06
N ASN A 181 -43.63 27.47 -25.40
CA ASN A 181 -43.61 26.71 -24.14
C ASN A 181 -43.02 25.31 -24.37
N SER A 182 -42.15 24.82 -23.49
CA SER A 182 -41.41 23.56 -23.67
C SER A 182 -42.29 22.29 -23.73
N SER A 183 -43.59 22.44 -23.47
CA SER A 183 -44.61 21.39 -23.54
C SER A 183 -45.18 21.14 -24.94
N GLU A 184 -44.94 22.02 -25.91
CA GLU A 184 -45.43 21.84 -27.29
C GLU A 184 -44.66 20.73 -28.03
N ARG A 185 -45.35 19.99 -28.91
CA ARG A 185 -44.76 18.89 -29.70
C ARG A 185 -43.85 19.40 -30.82
N VAL A 186 -44.15 20.58 -31.34
CA VAL A 186 -43.43 21.23 -32.43
C VAL A 186 -42.98 22.60 -31.95
N LEU A 187 -41.68 22.83 -31.93
CA LEU A 187 -41.04 23.98 -31.31
C LEU A 187 -40.43 24.87 -32.39
N LYS A 188 -40.79 26.15 -32.45
CA LYS A 188 -40.12 27.09 -33.36
C LYS A 188 -38.71 27.38 -32.87
N ILE A 189 -37.69 27.18 -33.70
CA ILE A 189 -36.29 27.38 -33.31
C ILE A 189 -35.88 28.84 -33.56
N GLU A 190 -35.33 29.50 -32.54
CA GLU A 190 -34.81 30.87 -32.61
C GLU A 190 -33.31 30.94 -32.79
N ASP A 191 -32.59 30.00 -32.17
CA ASP A 191 -31.13 29.89 -32.27
C ASP A 191 -30.72 28.42 -32.08
N MET A 192 -29.52 28.08 -32.52
CA MET A 192 -28.91 26.79 -32.24
C MET A 192 -27.40 26.94 -32.06
N VAL A 193 -26.82 26.09 -31.20
CA VAL A 193 -25.40 26.12 -30.86
C VAL A 193 -24.85 24.70 -30.84
N GLU A 194 -23.75 24.46 -31.55
CA GLU A 194 -23.05 23.17 -31.52
C GLU A 194 -22.24 23.02 -30.23
N LYS A 195 -22.56 22.01 -29.42
CA LYS A 195 -21.79 21.58 -28.24
C LYS A 195 -21.40 22.73 -27.29
N PRO A 196 -22.37 23.55 -26.84
CA PRO A 196 -22.07 24.64 -25.91
C PRO A 196 -21.62 24.08 -24.56
N LYS A 197 -20.68 24.78 -23.91
CA LYS A 197 -20.40 24.53 -22.48
C LYS A 197 -21.70 24.68 -21.68
N PRO A 198 -21.92 23.89 -20.61
CA PRO A 198 -23.16 23.96 -19.81
C PRO A 198 -23.55 25.38 -19.37
N GLU A 199 -22.55 26.19 -19.00
CA GLU A 199 -22.72 27.57 -18.55
C GLU A 199 -23.25 28.51 -19.65
N ASN A 200 -22.96 28.20 -20.91
CA ASN A 200 -23.33 29.02 -22.08
C ASN A 200 -24.42 28.34 -22.92
N SER A 201 -25.05 27.29 -22.40
CA SER A 201 -26.06 26.53 -23.14
C SER A 201 -27.34 27.36 -23.26
N PRO A 202 -27.90 27.54 -24.47
CA PRO A 202 -29.09 28.36 -24.66
C PRO A 202 -30.37 27.71 -24.10
N SER A 203 -30.36 26.38 -23.91
CA SER A 203 -31.41 25.62 -23.22
C SER A 203 -30.87 24.23 -22.80
N ASN A 204 -31.76 23.32 -22.39
CA ASN A 204 -31.49 21.90 -22.18
C ASN A 204 -32.07 20.99 -23.29
N ILE A 205 -32.48 21.57 -24.42
CA ILE A 205 -33.12 20.86 -25.52
C ILE A 205 -32.08 20.56 -26.60
N SER A 206 -31.73 19.28 -26.72
CA SER A 206 -30.74 18.78 -27.67
C SER A 206 -31.35 18.38 -29.01
N ILE A 207 -30.60 18.64 -30.09
CA ILE A 207 -30.84 18.07 -31.41
C ILE A 207 -30.40 16.61 -31.38
N ILE A 208 -31.26 15.73 -31.86
CA ILE A 208 -31.04 14.29 -31.95
C ILE A 208 -31.01 13.85 -33.41
N GLY A 209 -30.50 12.66 -33.70
CA GLY A 209 -29.99 12.23 -35.01
C GLY A 209 -31.00 12.04 -36.16
N ARG A 210 -32.09 12.81 -36.23
CA ARG A 210 -33.04 12.87 -37.36
C ARG A 210 -33.25 14.31 -37.81
N TYR A 211 -33.09 14.54 -39.10
CA TYR A 211 -33.19 15.87 -39.71
C TYR A 211 -34.01 15.75 -41.01
N ILE A 212 -34.78 16.77 -41.35
CA ILE A 212 -35.36 17.01 -42.67
C ILE A 212 -34.93 18.40 -43.10
N LEU A 213 -34.13 18.48 -44.16
CA LEU A 213 -33.45 19.69 -44.59
C LEU A 213 -33.80 20.02 -46.04
N ASP A 214 -33.91 21.31 -46.33
CA ASP A 214 -33.98 21.85 -47.68
C ASP A 214 -32.59 21.82 -48.35
N SER A 215 -32.55 21.65 -49.68
CA SER A 215 -31.30 21.50 -50.44
C SER A 215 -30.35 22.69 -50.33
N ASN A 216 -30.86 23.89 -50.00
CA ASN A 216 -30.03 25.08 -49.80
C ASN A 216 -28.98 24.90 -48.69
N ILE A 217 -29.13 23.93 -47.79
CA ILE A 217 -28.12 23.61 -46.77
C ILE A 217 -26.72 23.36 -47.37
N PHE A 218 -26.63 22.88 -48.61
CA PHE A 218 -25.33 22.62 -49.25
C PHE A 218 -24.51 23.90 -49.48
N ASP A 219 -25.15 25.01 -49.83
CA ASP A 219 -24.49 26.32 -50.00
C ASP A 219 -23.94 26.84 -48.67
N TYR A 220 -24.67 26.60 -47.57
CA TYR A 220 -24.22 26.94 -46.23
C TYR A 220 -23.09 26.02 -45.78
N LEU A 221 -23.18 24.72 -46.04
CA LEU A 221 -22.12 23.74 -45.72
C LEU A 221 -20.81 24.05 -46.44
N GLU A 222 -20.85 24.51 -47.70
CA GLU A 222 -19.66 24.89 -48.46
C GLU A 222 -18.94 26.11 -47.86
N LYS A 223 -19.70 27.04 -47.29
CA LYS A 223 -19.18 28.27 -46.66
C LYS A 223 -18.85 28.11 -45.18
N THR A 224 -19.28 27.02 -44.55
CA THR A 224 -19.14 26.81 -43.10
C THR A 224 -17.69 26.44 -42.77
N PRO A 225 -16.98 27.24 -41.94
CA PRO A 225 -15.64 26.91 -41.50
C PRO A 225 -15.64 25.70 -40.55
N LYS A 226 -14.45 25.13 -40.32
CA LYS A 226 -14.27 24.07 -39.31
C LYS A 226 -14.55 24.64 -37.91
N GLY A 227 -15.58 24.11 -37.25
CA GLY A 227 -16.01 24.50 -35.91
C GLY A 227 -15.35 23.64 -34.82
N SER A 228 -16.14 23.29 -33.80
CA SER A 228 -15.71 22.47 -32.67
C SER A 228 -15.07 21.15 -33.13
N GLY A 229 -13.86 20.86 -32.63
CA GLY A 229 -13.10 19.64 -32.97
C GLY A 229 -12.39 19.66 -34.32
N GLY A 230 -12.32 20.81 -35.01
CA GLY A 230 -11.67 20.92 -36.33
C GLY A 230 -12.47 20.31 -37.48
N GLU A 231 -13.77 20.11 -37.27
CA GLU A 231 -14.72 19.48 -38.19
C GLU A 231 -15.75 20.49 -38.72
N ILE A 232 -16.27 20.27 -39.92
CA ILE A 232 -17.41 21.01 -40.47
C ILE A 232 -18.68 20.42 -39.82
N GLN A 233 -19.32 21.20 -38.96
CA GLN A 233 -20.48 20.76 -38.18
C GLN A 233 -21.78 21.12 -38.90
N LEU A 234 -22.74 20.19 -38.90
CA LEU A 234 -24.04 20.40 -39.54
C LEU A 234 -24.85 21.50 -38.82
N THR A 235 -24.79 21.53 -37.48
CA THR A 235 -25.47 22.54 -36.65
C THR A 235 -25.02 23.96 -36.97
N ASP A 236 -23.73 24.17 -37.23
CA ASP A 236 -23.20 25.50 -37.56
C ASP A 236 -23.75 25.98 -38.92
N ALA A 237 -23.84 25.10 -39.91
CA ALA A 237 -24.45 25.42 -41.21
C ALA A 237 -25.96 25.68 -41.08
N MET A 238 -26.68 24.88 -40.29
CA MET A 238 -28.11 25.10 -40.00
C MET A 238 -28.33 26.44 -39.29
N LYS A 239 -27.44 26.84 -38.37
CA LYS A 239 -27.49 28.16 -37.71
C LYS A 239 -27.37 29.32 -38.70
N LEU A 240 -26.50 29.20 -39.70
CA LEU A 240 -26.38 30.20 -40.77
C LEU A 240 -27.65 30.24 -41.64
N MET A 241 -28.19 29.08 -41.97
CA MET A 241 -29.41 28.93 -42.76
C MET A 241 -30.65 29.47 -42.03
N LEU A 242 -30.70 29.34 -40.70
CA LEU A 242 -31.78 29.84 -39.84
C LEU A 242 -32.03 31.34 -39.99
N GLN A 243 -31.02 32.12 -40.42
CA GLN A 243 -31.17 33.56 -40.66
C GLN A 243 -32.10 33.88 -41.84
N ASN A 244 -32.23 32.94 -42.79
CA ASN A 244 -32.96 33.13 -44.04
C ASN A 244 -34.14 32.14 -44.22
N GLN A 245 -34.16 31.04 -43.47
CA GLN A 245 -35.21 30.01 -43.54
C GLN A 245 -35.66 29.56 -42.15
N GLU A 246 -36.92 29.12 -42.05
CA GLU A 246 -37.46 28.62 -40.80
C GLU A 246 -36.94 27.22 -40.45
N PHE A 247 -36.67 27.00 -39.16
CA PHE A 247 -36.43 25.69 -38.56
C PHE A 247 -37.41 25.42 -37.43
N TRP A 248 -37.83 24.16 -37.35
CA TRP A 248 -38.72 23.64 -36.32
C TRP A 248 -38.07 22.43 -35.64
N GLY A 249 -38.18 22.38 -34.31
CA GLY A 249 -37.81 21.23 -33.50
C GLY A 249 -39.01 20.31 -33.33
N TYR A 250 -38.87 19.03 -33.65
CA TYR A 250 -39.91 18.02 -33.41
C TYR A 250 -39.55 17.20 -32.18
N LYS A 251 -40.32 17.33 -31.10
CA LYS A 251 -39.99 16.71 -29.80
C LYS A 251 -40.29 15.22 -29.83
N LEU A 252 -39.29 14.40 -29.51
CA LEU A 252 -39.44 12.94 -29.41
C LEU A 252 -40.49 12.57 -28.35
N GLN A 253 -41.49 11.79 -28.76
CA GLN A 253 -42.37 11.06 -27.84
C GLN A 253 -41.92 9.60 -27.81
N GLY A 254 -41.17 9.24 -26.77
CA GLY A 254 -40.59 7.91 -26.66
C GLY A 254 -39.19 7.94 -26.07
N LYS A 255 -38.43 6.87 -26.31
CA LYS A 255 -37.09 6.69 -25.75
C LYS A 255 -36.03 6.81 -26.85
N ARG A 256 -35.00 7.63 -26.60
CA ARG A 256 -33.79 7.71 -27.43
C ARG A 256 -32.74 6.76 -26.87
N LEU A 257 -32.06 6.04 -27.75
CA LEU A 257 -30.99 5.11 -27.43
C LEU A 257 -29.72 5.52 -28.18
N ASP A 258 -28.75 6.11 -27.46
CA ASP A 258 -27.46 6.55 -28.02
C ASP A 258 -26.50 5.36 -28.14
N CYS A 259 -26.56 4.66 -29.28
CA CYS A 259 -25.70 3.54 -29.59
C CYS A 259 -24.28 3.97 -30.01
N GLY A 260 -24.00 5.29 -30.03
CA GLY A 260 -22.68 5.85 -30.27
C GLY A 260 -21.74 5.72 -29.06
N VAL A 261 -22.23 5.22 -27.92
CA VAL A 261 -21.45 4.90 -26.71
C VAL A 261 -21.71 3.46 -26.25
N PRO A 262 -20.73 2.77 -25.61
CA PRO A 262 -20.89 1.37 -25.20
C PRO A 262 -22.12 1.07 -24.34
N MET A 263 -22.43 1.95 -23.37
CA MET A 263 -23.57 1.73 -22.47
C MET A 263 -24.92 1.91 -23.16
N GLY A 264 -25.06 2.88 -24.05
CA GLY A 264 -26.30 3.07 -24.80
C GLY A 264 -26.50 1.97 -25.86
N PHE A 265 -25.43 1.42 -26.43
CA PHE A 265 -25.50 0.21 -27.26
C PHE A 265 -25.96 -1.03 -26.49
N PHE A 266 -25.49 -1.20 -25.24
CA PHE A 266 -25.96 -2.26 -24.36
C PHE A 266 -27.44 -2.08 -23.97
N GLU A 267 -27.84 -0.86 -23.60
CA GLU A 267 -29.23 -0.52 -23.31
C GLU A 267 -30.14 -0.81 -24.50
N ALA A 268 -29.71 -0.47 -25.72
CA ALA A 268 -30.46 -0.76 -26.93
C ALA A 268 -30.66 -2.27 -27.15
N ASN A 269 -29.65 -3.11 -26.92
CA ASN A 269 -29.81 -4.56 -27.02
C ASN A 269 -30.85 -5.11 -26.03
N ILE A 270 -30.91 -4.57 -24.80
CA ILE A 270 -31.91 -4.96 -23.81
C ILE A 270 -33.31 -4.51 -24.26
N GLU A 271 -33.46 -3.25 -24.62
CA GLU A 271 -34.75 -2.68 -25.00
C GLU A 271 -35.34 -3.36 -26.24
N PHE A 272 -34.54 -3.62 -27.27
CA PHE A 272 -35.01 -4.33 -28.46
C PHE A 272 -35.31 -5.81 -28.19
N ALA A 273 -34.59 -6.45 -27.27
CA ALA A 273 -34.91 -7.82 -26.85
C ALA A 273 -36.21 -7.89 -26.02
N LEU A 274 -36.50 -6.87 -25.20
CA LEU A 274 -37.74 -6.80 -24.42
C LEU A 274 -38.95 -6.40 -25.25
N ASN A 275 -38.78 -5.59 -26.30
CA ASN A 275 -39.87 -5.15 -27.17
C ASN A 275 -40.15 -6.12 -28.33
N ASN A 276 -39.43 -7.24 -28.44
CA ASN A 276 -39.68 -8.27 -29.44
C ASN A 276 -40.47 -9.44 -28.82
N PRO A 277 -41.72 -9.71 -29.24
CA PRO A 277 -42.56 -10.76 -28.66
C PRO A 277 -41.93 -12.16 -28.65
N GLU A 278 -41.09 -12.48 -29.63
CA GLU A 278 -40.45 -13.80 -29.74
C GLU A 278 -39.32 -14.01 -28.71
N SER A 279 -38.60 -12.93 -28.36
CA SER A 279 -37.47 -12.98 -27.44
C SER A 279 -37.75 -12.36 -26.07
N GLU A 280 -38.88 -11.67 -25.87
CA GLU A 280 -39.25 -10.98 -24.64
C GLU A 280 -39.19 -11.89 -23.41
N GLN A 281 -39.77 -13.10 -23.49
CA GLN A 281 -39.77 -14.04 -22.37
C GLN A 281 -38.35 -14.50 -22.01
N GLN A 282 -37.56 -14.88 -23.01
CA GLN A 282 -36.18 -15.32 -22.80
C GLN A 282 -35.28 -14.17 -22.32
N ALA A 283 -35.43 -12.97 -22.89
CA ALA A 283 -34.73 -11.77 -22.48
C ALA A 283 -35.09 -11.42 -21.04
N THR A 284 -36.37 -11.45 -20.69
CA THR A 284 -36.86 -11.22 -19.32
C THR A 284 -36.31 -12.26 -18.35
N GLU A 285 -36.21 -13.53 -18.73
CA GLU A 285 -35.60 -14.58 -17.91
C GLU A 285 -34.09 -14.39 -17.76
N ILE A 286 -33.36 -14.07 -18.83
CA ILE A 286 -31.92 -13.78 -18.79
C ILE A 286 -31.65 -12.56 -17.92
N ILE A 287 -32.47 -11.52 -18.03
CA ILE A 287 -32.43 -10.34 -17.17
C ILE A 287 -32.76 -10.74 -15.74
N LYS A 288 -33.83 -11.48 -15.44
CA LYS A 288 -34.14 -11.95 -14.08
C LYS A 288 -33.05 -12.85 -13.48
N LYS A 289 -32.39 -13.66 -14.30
CA LYS A 289 -31.31 -14.58 -13.89
C LYS A 289 -30.01 -13.84 -13.58
N ASN A 290 -29.68 -12.82 -14.36
CA ASN A 290 -28.39 -12.12 -14.28
C ASN A 290 -28.48 -10.74 -13.59
N CYS A 291 -29.60 -10.05 -13.73
CA CYS A 291 -29.99 -8.96 -12.86
C CYS A 291 -30.51 -9.59 -11.58
N LYS A 292 -29.67 -9.60 -10.54
CA LYS A 292 -30.13 -9.70 -9.15
C LYS A 292 -31.38 -8.81 -9.05
N PRO A 293 -32.51 -9.32 -8.52
CA PRO A 293 -33.76 -8.58 -8.52
C PRO A 293 -33.49 -7.16 -8.10
N ASN A 294 -33.99 -6.22 -8.90
CA ASN A 294 -33.96 -4.80 -8.63
C ASN A 294 -34.42 -4.63 -7.18
N LYS A 295 -33.45 -4.49 -6.28
CA LYS A 295 -33.64 -3.66 -5.13
C LYS A 295 -33.87 -2.28 -5.74
N MET A 296 -35.14 -1.97 -5.99
CA MET A 296 -35.67 -0.74 -5.42
C MET A 296 -34.98 -0.64 -4.07
N ILE A 297 -34.07 0.32 -3.95
CA ILE A 297 -33.45 0.66 -2.69
C ILE A 297 -34.60 1.24 -1.86
N SER A 298 -35.44 0.34 -1.35
CA SER A 298 -36.21 0.54 -0.15
C SER A 298 -35.21 1.01 0.89
N GLN A 299 -35.66 1.78 1.87
CA GLN A 299 -34.82 2.24 2.97
C GLN A 299 -34.02 1.08 3.64
N GLU A 300 -34.40 -0.17 3.45
CA GLU A 300 -33.67 -1.37 3.88
C GLU A 300 -32.32 -1.58 3.15
N THR A 301 -32.19 -1.26 1.85
CA THR A 301 -30.90 -1.42 1.14
C THR A 301 -29.90 -0.32 1.50
N LYS A 302 -30.36 0.83 2.02
CA LYS A 302 -29.50 1.88 2.58
C LYS A 302 -28.73 1.42 3.83
N MET A 303 -29.02 0.25 4.39
CA MET A 303 -28.42 -0.24 5.63
C MET A 303 -27.76 -1.62 5.55
N GLN A 304 -27.70 -2.28 4.38
CA GLN A 304 -27.09 -3.63 4.32
C GLN A 304 -25.61 -3.67 4.67
N HIS A 305 -24.86 -2.60 4.41
CA HIS A 305 -23.47 -2.49 4.86
C HIS A 305 -23.36 -2.36 6.39
N LEU A 306 -24.48 -2.11 7.09
CA LEU A 306 -24.60 -2.02 8.55
C LEU A 306 -25.05 -3.34 9.20
N ASP A 307 -25.67 -4.28 8.46
CA ASP A 307 -26.28 -5.51 9.00
C ASP A 307 -25.30 -6.41 9.78
N ASN A 308 -24.00 -6.33 9.47
CA ASN A 308 -22.95 -7.14 10.09
C ASN A 308 -22.11 -6.36 11.11
N LEU A 309 -22.62 -5.25 11.66
CA LEU A 309 -21.94 -4.45 12.69
C LEU A 309 -22.56 -4.73 14.07
N ASN A 310 -21.72 -4.81 15.11
CA ASN A 310 -22.24 -4.76 16.47
C ASN A 310 -22.69 -3.33 16.85
N LYS A 311 -23.27 -3.16 18.04
CA LYS A 311 -23.79 -1.88 18.50
C LYS A 311 -22.75 -0.75 18.46
N ASP A 312 -21.53 -1.00 18.95
CA ASP A 312 -20.47 0.02 19.03
C ASP A 312 -19.92 0.36 17.62
N GLN A 313 -19.76 -0.64 16.77
CA GLN A 313 -19.35 -0.48 15.38
C GLN A 313 -20.41 0.28 14.58
N PHE A 314 -21.69 -0.04 14.79
CA PHE A 314 -22.82 0.66 14.18
C PHE A 314 -22.78 2.15 14.59
N GLU A 315 -22.67 2.43 15.89
CA GLU A 315 -22.58 3.79 16.40
C GLU A 315 -21.37 4.56 15.82
N ALA A 316 -20.21 3.89 15.70
CA ALA A 316 -19.01 4.46 15.08
C ALA A 316 -19.18 4.73 13.58
N VAL A 317 -19.95 3.92 12.86
CA VAL A 317 -20.23 4.13 11.44
C VAL A 317 -21.26 5.24 11.23
N THR A 318 -22.31 5.32 12.05
CA THR A 318 -23.41 6.28 11.88
C THR A 318 -23.14 7.66 12.46
N THR A 319 -22.18 7.81 13.37
CA THR A 319 -21.80 9.13 13.93
C THR A 319 -20.97 9.93 12.90
N ILE A 320 -21.59 10.44 11.83
CA ILE A 320 -20.86 11.02 10.69
C ILE A 320 -20.32 12.44 10.91
N GLU A 321 -21.01 13.27 11.70
CA GLU A 321 -20.61 14.66 11.97
C GLU A 321 -19.82 14.79 13.28
N GLY A 322 -18.92 15.78 13.31
CA GLY A 322 -18.07 16.12 14.44
C GLY A 322 -16.82 15.23 14.57
N PRO A 323 -15.91 15.59 15.49
CA PRO A 323 -14.72 14.80 15.73
C PRO A 323 -15.08 13.49 16.43
N LEU A 324 -14.57 12.39 15.90
CA LEU A 324 -14.83 11.04 16.40
C LEU A 324 -13.50 10.31 16.61
N LEU A 325 -13.28 9.83 17.83
CA LEU A 325 -12.22 8.87 18.12
C LEU A 325 -12.85 7.49 18.33
N VAL A 326 -12.47 6.53 17.48
CA VAL A 326 -12.82 5.13 17.65
C VAL A 326 -11.64 4.42 18.29
N LEU A 327 -11.72 4.24 19.61
CA LEU A 327 -10.75 3.46 20.38
C LEU A 327 -11.08 1.98 20.25
N ALA A 328 -10.24 1.25 19.54
CA ALA A 328 -10.57 -0.10 19.14
C ALA A 328 -9.43 -1.04 19.50
N GLY A 329 -9.71 -2.06 20.30
CA GLY A 329 -8.70 -3.05 20.67
C GLY A 329 -8.27 -3.94 19.52
N ALA A 330 -7.27 -4.80 19.76
CA ALA A 330 -6.90 -5.86 18.82
C ALA A 330 -8.12 -6.68 18.40
N GLY A 331 -8.25 -6.98 17.11
CA GLY A 331 -9.28 -7.90 16.61
C GLY A 331 -10.73 -7.40 16.71
N THR A 332 -10.96 -6.12 16.98
CA THR A 332 -12.32 -5.53 17.16
C THR A 332 -12.97 -5.02 15.86
N GLY A 333 -12.27 -5.11 14.73
CA GLY A 333 -12.79 -4.70 13.42
C GLY A 333 -12.52 -3.24 13.01
N LYS A 334 -11.44 -2.61 13.51
CA LYS A 334 -10.96 -1.25 13.14
C LYS A 334 -11.16 -0.90 11.65
N THR A 335 -10.50 -1.66 10.78
CA THR A 335 -10.53 -1.44 9.32
C THR A 335 -11.93 -1.62 8.75
N LYS A 336 -12.73 -2.56 9.29
CA LYS A 336 -14.12 -2.76 8.87
C LYS A 336 -14.97 -1.53 9.18
N VAL A 337 -14.82 -0.93 10.36
CA VAL A 337 -15.52 0.31 10.74
C VAL A 337 -15.15 1.44 9.78
N LEU A 338 -13.87 1.66 9.51
CA LEU A 338 -13.42 2.70 8.58
C LEU A 338 -13.98 2.52 7.16
N THR A 339 -13.84 1.34 6.58
CA THR A 339 -14.30 1.09 5.19
C THR A 339 -15.82 1.16 5.06
N THR A 340 -16.53 0.69 6.10
CA THR A 340 -17.99 0.75 6.15
C THR A 340 -18.48 2.17 6.34
N ARG A 341 -17.78 2.98 7.15
CA ARG A 341 -18.06 4.41 7.34
C ARG A 341 -17.88 5.22 6.06
N ILE A 342 -16.79 5.00 5.31
CA ILE A 342 -16.60 5.66 4.00
C ILE A 342 -17.77 5.32 3.08
N SER A 343 -18.12 4.04 2.97
CA SER A 343 -19.24 3.59 2.13
C SER A 343 -20.57 4.16 2.61
N HIS A 344 -20.78 4.27 3.92
CA HIS A 344 -21.99 4.86 4.50
C HIS A 344 -22.12 6.35 4.15
N ILE A 345 -21.05 7.15 4.28
CA ILE A 345 -21.03 8.58 3.92
C ILE A 345 -21.37 8.77 2.43
N LEU A 346 -20.81 7.92 1.56
CA LEU A 346 -21.08 7.94 0.12
C LEU A 346 -22.52 7.55 -0.19
N ASN A 347 -23.03 6.47 0.42
CA ASN A 347 -24.39 5.97 0.21
C ASN A 347 -25.48 6.94 0.71
N LEU A 348 -25.20 7.69 1.78
CA LEU A 348 -26.08 8.76 2.25
C LEU A 348 -26.01 10.04 1.39
N ARG A 349 -25.04 10.13 0.46
CA ARG A 349 -24.76 11.30 -0.37
C ARG A 349 -24.37 12.54 0.44
N ASN A 350 -23.72 12.34 1.60
CA ASN A 350 -23.22 13.42 2.44
C ASN A 350 -21.96 14.09 1.87
N ALA A 351 -21.21 13.38 1.01
CA ALA A 351 -20.03 13.87 0.32
C ALA A 351 -19.81 13.15 -1.02
N PHE A 352 -19.19 13.84 -1.97
CA PHE A 352 -18.58 13.21 -3.15
C PHE A 352 -17.30 12.46 -2.75
N PRO A 353 -16.86 11.41 -3.48
CA PRO A 353 -15.60 10.72 -3.20
C PRO A 353 -14.40 11.66 -3.08
N SER A 354 -14.33 12.69 -3.92
CA SER A 354 -13.26 13.70 -3.89
C SER A 354 -13.23 14.58 -2.64
N GLN A 355 -14.27 14.52 -1.81
CA GLN A 355 -14.40 15.25 -0.55
C GLN A 355 -14.07 14.41 0.69
N ILE A 356 -13.68 13.15 0.50
CA ILE A 356 -13.28 12.23 1.57
C ILE A 356 -11.76 12.01 1.48
N LEU A 357 -11.06 12.33 2.57
CA LEU A 357 -9.65 12.01 2.77
C LEU A 357 -9.54 10.81 3.72
N ALA A 358 -8.90 9.74 3.29
CA ALA A 358 -8.61 8.56 4.10
C ALA A 358 -7.11 8.27 4.10
N VAL A 359 -6.48 8.28 5.27
CA VAL A 359 -5.03 8.08 5.42
C VAL A 359 -4.71 6.89 6.31
N THR A 360 -3.63 6.19 5.96
CA THR A 360 -3.08 5.03 6.70
C THR A 360 -1.55 5.03 6.63
N PHE A 361 -0.88 4.14 7.36
CA PHE A 361 0.59 4.09 7.43
C PHE A 361 1.24 3.37 6.26
N THR A 362 0.60 2.35 5.69
CA THR A 362 1.22 1.50 4.67
C THR A 362 0.47 1.51 3.35
N ASN A 363 1.21 1.40 2.24
CA ASN A 363 0.62 1.28 0.91
C ASN A 363 -0.25 0.01 0.77
N LYS A 364 0.08 -1.06 1.51
CA LYS A 364 -0.71 -2.30 1.52
C LYS A 364 -2.08 -2.07 2.17
N ALA A 365 -2.11 -1.43 3.36
CA ALA A 365 -3.36 -1.07 4.03
C ALA A 365 -4.21 -0.13 3.17
N ALA A 366 -3.59 0.84 2.47
CA ALA A 366 -4.31 1.73 1.57
C ALA A 366 -4.99 0.97 0.42
N LYS A 367 -4.26 0.06 -0.24
CA LYS A 367 -4.82 -0.78 -1.32
C LYS A 367 -5.95 -1.67 -0.81
N GLU A 368 -5.77 -2.28 0.36
CA GLU A 368 -6.79 -3.14 0.97
C GLU A 368 -8.05 -2.36 1.36
N MET A 369 -7.90 -1.21 2.02
CA MET A 369 -9.03 -0.32 2.34
C MET A 369 -9.77 0.10 1.08
N LYS A 370 -9.04 0.49 0.02
CA LYS A 370 -9.65 0.84 -1.26
C LYS A 370 -10.47 -0.32 -1.83
N HIS A 371 -9.89 -1.52 -1.89
CA HIS A 371 -10.57 -2.71 -2.38
C HIS A 371 -11.83 -3.06 -1.56
N ARG A 372 -11.75 -2.95 -0.23
CA ARG A 372 -12.90 -3.16 0.67
C ARG A 372 -14.01 -2.14 0.42
N VAL A 373 -13.67 -0.85 0.26
CA VAL A 373 -14.65 0.21 -0.06
C VAL A 373 -15.29 -0.04 -1.42
N GLU A 374 -14.52 -0.39 -2.45
CA GLU A 374 -15.06 -0.71 -3.79
C GLU A 374 -15.99 -1.94 -3.74
N THR A 375 -15.63 -2.95 -2.96
CA THR A 375 -16.45 -4.16 -2.77
C THR A 375 -17.76 -3.85 -2.06
N LEU A 376 -17.74 -3.01 -1.02
CA LEU A 376 -18.95 -2.59 -0.28
C LEU A 376 -19.90 -1.74 -1.12
N ASN A 377 -19.38 -0.91 -2.03
CA ASN A 377 -20.19 -0.06 -2.91
C ASN A 377 -20.57 -0.76 -4.23
N GLY A 378 -19.95 -1.90 -4.55
CA GLY A 378 -20.19 -2.67 -5.78
C GLY A 378 -19.67 -2.02 -7.06
N ILE A 379 -18.99 -0.87 -6.98
CA ILE A 379 -18.48 -0.07 -8.10
C ILE A 379 -17.12 0.54 -7.69
N ALA A 380 -16.24 0.77 -8.66
CA ALA A 380 -15.00 1.51 -8.45
C ALA A 380 -15.28 2.94 -7.94
N VAL A 381 -14.65 3.33 -6.84
CA VAL A 381 -14.82 4.66 -6.24
C VAL A 381 -13.74 5.60 -6.75
N GLU A 382 -13.98 6.20 -7.92
CA GLU A 382 -13.06 7.17 -8.51
C GLU A 382 -13.05 8.50 -7.74
N GLY A 383 -11.88 9.14 -7.67
CA GLY A 383 -11.72 10.45 -7.04
C GLY A 383 -11.52 10.44 -5.52
N LEU A 384 -11.68 9.30 -4.83
CA LEU A 384 -11.40 9.17 -3.39
C LEU A 384 -9.93 9.45 -3.07
N TRP A 385 -9.66 10.31 -2.08
CA TRP A 385 -8.30 10.60 -1.62
C TRP A 385 -7.92 9.57 -0.56
N LEU A 386 -7.50 8.39 -1.00
CA LEU A 386 -7.07 7.29 -0.14
C LEU A 386 -5.60 6.95 -0.39
N GLY A 387 -4.76 7.04 0.64
CA GLY A 387 -3.34 6.73 0.53
C GLY A 387 -2.59 6.79 1.86
N THR A 388 -1.26 6.79 1.79
CA THR A 388 -0.42 7.08 2.96
C THR A 388 -0.26 8.58 3.18
N PHE A 389 0.11 8.99 4.40
CA PHE A 389 0.42 10.39 4.70
C PHE A 389 1.38 11.01 3.67
N HIS A 390 2.50 10.33 3.40
CA HIS A 390 3.51 10.78 2.44
C HIS A 390 2.97 10.84 1.00
N ALA A 391 2.18 9.86 0.56
CA ALA A 391 1.63 9.86 -0.79
C ALA A 391 0.64 11.02 -1.01
N ILE A 392 -0.22 11.30 -0.02
CA ILE A 392 -1.15 12.42 -0.08
C ILE A 392 -0.41 13.75 0.02
N ALA A 393 0.54 13.89 0.96
CA ALA A 393 1.35 15.09 1.12
C ALA A 393 2.15 15.40 -0.15
N ALA A 394 2.75 14.39 -0.79
CA ALA A 394 3.43 14.55 -2.08
C ALA A 394 2.48 15.02 -3.19
N LYS A 395 1.24 14.50 -3.23
CA LYS A 395 0.23 14.91 -4.21
C LYS A 395 -0.18 16.37 -4.05
N VAL A 396 -0.35 16.83 -2.79
CA VAL A 396 -0.61 18.24 -2.49
C VAL A 396 0.61 19.09 -2.86
N LEU A 397 1.81 18.68 -2.44
CA LEU A 397 3.05 19.41 -2.68
C LEU A 397 3.33 19.57 -4.17
N ARG A 398 3.14 18.54 -4.99
CA ARG A 398 3.31 18.63 -6.46
C ARG A 398 2.41 19.69 -7.09
N ARG A 399 1.20 19.88 -6.57
CA ARG A 399 0.26 20.88 -7.11
C ARG A 399 0.67 22.31 -6.75
N HIS A 400 1.36 22.50 -5.62
CA HIS A 400 1.74 23.82 -5.09
C HIS A 400 3.27 23.97 -4.91
N ALA A 401 4.07 23.22 -5.66
CA ALA A 401 5.52 23.12 -5.44
C ALA A 401 6.21 24.49 -5.50
N LYS A 402 5.74 25.38 -6.38
CA LYS A 402 6.28 26.72 -6.57
C LYS A 402 6.20 27.59 -5.32
N GLU A 403 5.17 27.41 -4.49
CA GLU A 403 4.95 28.18 -3.27
C GLU A 403 6.00 27.89 -2.18
N VAL A 404 6.66 26.74 -2.24
CA VAL A 404 7.74 26.36 -1.32
C VAL A 404 9.13 26.45 -1.96
N GLY A 405 9.22 27.02 -3.17
CA GLY A 405 10.47 27.16 -3.92
C GLY A 405 10.93 25.87 -4.61
N LEU A 406 10.02 24.99 -4.99
CA LEU A 406 10.28 23.75 -5.73
C LEU A 406 9.58 23.76 -7.10
N ASN A 407 10.04 22.92 -8.02
CA ASN A 407 9.33 22.63 -9.27
C ASN A 407 8.40 21.41 -9.09
N GLN A 408 7.39 21.26 -9.95
CA GLN A 408 6.37 20.20 -9.81
C GLN A 408 6.93 18.78 -9.97
N ASP A 409 8.08 18.65 -10.63
CA ASP A 409 8.81 17.42 -10.95
C ASP A 409 9.92 17.12 -9.94
N PHE A 410 9.81 17.62 -8.70
CA PHE A 410 10.80 17.34 -7.66
C PHE A 410 11.01 15.83 -7.42
N THR A 411 12.25 15.48 -7.11
CA THR A 411 12.64 14.09 -6.82
C THR A 411 12.50 13.80 -5.33
N ILE A 412 11.87 12.68 -4.98
CA ILE A 412 11.85 12.19 -3.60
C ILE A 412 13.07 11.29 -3.43
N ILE A 413 14.01 11.68 -2.57
CA ILE A 413 15.27 10.97 -2.38
C ILE A 413 15.20 9.96 -1.23
N ASP A 414 15.88 8.82 -1.40
CA ASP A 414 15.96 7.78 -0.39
C ASP A 414 17.09 8.05 0.62
N MET A 415 17.25 7.15 1.60
CA MET A 415 18.29 7.30 2.64
C MET A 415 19.71 7.26 2.08
N ASP A 416 19.96 6.53 0.99
CA ASP A 416 21.29 6.41 0.40
C ASP A 416 21.67 7.69 -0.36
N ASP A 417 20.72 8.31 -1.05
CA ASP A 417 20.86 9.62 -1.66
C ASP A 417 21.09 10.71 -0.61
N GLN A 418 20.30 10.70 0.47
CA GLN A 418 20.50 11.62 1.60
C GLN A 418 21.90 11.46 2.19
N LEU A 419 22.36 10.21 2.36
CA LEU A 419 23.69 9.90 2.90
C LEU A 419 24.81 10.40 1.98
N ARG A 420 24.63 10.31 0.66
CA ARG A 420 25.57 10.85 -0.32
C ARG A 420 25.65 12.37 -0.22
N LEU A 421 24.50 13.04 -0.15
CA LEU A 421 24.44 14.50 -0.07
C LEU A 421 25.10 15.02 1.20
N ILE A 422 24.81 14.42 2.36
CA ILE A 422 25.39 14.89 3.62
C ILE A 422 26.91 14.68 3.68
N LYS A 423 27.44 13.63 3.05
CA LYS A 423 28.90 13.42 2.94
C LYS A 423 29.57 14.51 2.11
N GLN A 424 28.90 15.01 1.07
CA GLN A 424 29.41 16.17 0.30
C GLN A 424 29.43 17.42 1.18
N ILE A 425 28.34 17.70 1.91
CA ILE A 425 28.26 18.84 2.83
C ILE A 425 29.32 18.76 3.93
N PHE A 426 29.56 17.58 4.51
CA PHE A 426 30.60 17.39 5.52
C PHE A 426 31.99 17.69 4.95
N ASN A 427 32.28 17.25 3.72
CA ASN A 427 33.54 17.56 3.05
C ASN A 427 33.68 19.08 2.80
N ASP A 428 32.63 19.75 2.35
CA ASP A 428 32.66 21.20 2.08
C ASP A 428 32.98 22.03 3.34
N PHE A 429 32.55 21.57 4.52
CA PHE A 429 32.84 22.20 5.81
C PHE A 429 34.06 21.61 6.54
N ASN A 430 34.83 20.72 5.91
CA ASN A 430 35.96 20.02 6.52
C ASN A 430 35.59 19.28 7.83
N ILE A 431 34.39 18.70 7.87
CA ILE A 431 33.91 17.86 8.99
C ILE A 431 34.40 16.44 8.77
N ASP A 432 35.15 15.94 9.74
CA ASP A 432 35.68 14.58 9.73
C ASP A 432 34.56 13.54 9.89
N THR A 433 34.30 12.78 8.82
CA THR A 433 33.26 11.74 8.79
C THR A 433 33.56 10.53 9.68
N GLU A 434 34.81 10.33 10.11
CA GLU A 434 35.17 9.26 11.05
C GLU A 434 34.79 9.63 12.48
N LYS A 435 34.96 10.91 12.85
CA LYS A 435 34.56 11.43 14.17
C LYS A 435 33.06 11.72 14.24
N HIS A 436 32.49 12.20 13.15
CA HIS A 436 31.08 12.58 13.09
C HIS A 436 30.34 11.75 12.05
N SER A 437 29.43 10.90 12.52
CA SER A 437 28.64 10.04 11.64
C SER A 437 27.59 10.84 10.84
N PRO A 438 27.62 10.81 9.49
CA PRO A 438 26.59 11.45 8.69
C PRO A 438 25.22 10.78 8.84
N LYS A 439 25.19 9.46 9.15
CA LYS A 439 23.95 8.73 9.44
C LYS A 439 23.29 9.24 10.73
N LEU A 440 24.08 9.53 11.76
CA LEU A 440 23.58 10.12 13.01
C LEU A 440 22.96 11.50 12.78
N PHE A 441 23.60 12.33 11.95
CA PHE A 441 23.05 13.62 11.56
C PHE A 441 21.68 13.48 10.88
N LEU A 442 21.57 12.60 9.89
CA LEU A 442 20.29 12.36 9.20
C LEU A 442 19.21 11.86 10.15
N TYR A 443 19.56 10.99 11.10
CA TYR A 443 18.64 10.55 12.14
C TYR A 443 18.12 11.72 13.01
N GLN A 444 19.02 12.61 13.47
CA GLN A 444 18.64 13.80 14.23
C GLN A 444 17.73 14.74 13.42
N VAL A 445 18.09 15.01 12.17
CA VAL A 445 17.28 15.83 11.25
C VAL A 445 15.92 15.20 11.01
N GLY A 446 15.86 13.89 10.79
CA GLY A 446 14.60 13.15 10.67
C GLY A 446 13.69 13.34 11.88
N ARG A 447 14.24 13.18 13.10
CA ARG A 447 13.49 13.41 14.34
C ARG A 447 13.03 14.86 14.52
N LEU A 448 13.78 15.85 14.03
CA LEU A 448 13.34 17.24 14.01
C LEU A 448 12.18 17.44 13.02
N LYS A 449 12.28 16.86 11.82
CA LYS A 449 11.21 16.88 10.81
C LYS A 449 9.95 16.17 11.28
N ASP A 450 10.05 15.08 12.04
CA ASP A 450 8.91 14.38 12.67
C ASP A 450 8.19 15.24 13.72
N LYS A 451 8.90 16.21 14.31
CA LYS A 451 8.39 17.20 15.27
C LYS A 451 7.91 18.50 14.62
N ALA A 452 7.89 18.56 13.29
CA ALA A 452 7.64 19.77 12.49
C ALA A 452 8.60 20.93 12.80
N ILE A 453 9.84 20.62 13.22
CA ILE A 453 10.87 21.61 13.53
C ILE A 453 11.73 21.84 12.29
N THR A 454 11.65 23.06 11.79
CA THR A 454 12.46 23.60 10.69
C THR A 454 13.82 24.05 11.22
N HIS A 455 14.82 24.15 10.33
CA HIS A 455 16.20 24.48 10.73
C HIS A 455 16.31 25.78 11.55
N ASN A 456 15.47 26.78 11.27
CA ASN A 456 15.41 28.06 11.99
C ASN A 456 14.72 28.01 13.36
N LYS A 457 14.02 26.92 13.70
CA LYS A 457 13.33 26.72 14.99
C LYS A 457 14.10 25.78 15.92
N VAL A 458 15.26 25.28 15.51
CA VAL A 458 16.12 24.45 16.35
C VAL A 458 16.66 25.31 17.51
N SER A 459 16.44 24.86 18.74
CA SER A 459 16.87 25.57 19.95
C SER A 459 18.39 25.74 19.99
N HIS A 460 18.87 26.96 20.29
CA HIS A 460 20.30 27.24 20.45
C HIS A 460 20.92 26.49 21.64
N ASN A 461 20.13 26.06 22.63
CA ASN A 461 20.62 25.34 23.81
C ASN A 461 20.84 23.83 23.57
N ASP A 462 20.27 23.25 22.51
CA ASP A 462 20.38 21.82 22.16
C ASP A 462 21.44 21.56 21.06
N SER A 463 22.39 22.48 20.90
CA SER A 463 23.33 22.50 19.78
C SER A 463 24.37 21.37 19.90
N TYR A 464 24.05 20.18 19.40
CA TYR A 464 25.07 19.22 19.03
C TYR A 464 25.93 19.82 17.91
N PHE A 465 27.25 19.81 18.09
CA PHE A 465 28.19 20.40 17.13
C PHE A 465 28.86 19.32 16.28
N TYR A 466 29.02 19.63 15.02
CA TYR A 466 29.70 18.83 14.02
C TYR A 466 30.91 19.65 13.55
N GLY A 467 32.07 19.42 14.19
CA GLY A 467 33.23 20.30 14.04
C GLY A 467 32.91 21.74 14.45
N SER A 468 33.02 22.69 13.52
CA SER A 468 32.78 24.12 13.74
C SER A 468 31.34 24.58 13.50
N LYS A 469 30.45 23.68 13.05
CA LYS A 469 29.07 24.01 12.69
C LYS A 469 28.07 23.42 13.67
N SER A 470 27.04 24.20 13.98
CA SER A 470 25.91 23.70 14.77
C SER A 470 24.97 22.82 13.92
N LEU A 471 24.20 21.95 14.59
CA LEU A 471 23.16 21.15 13.94
C LEU A 471 22.18 22.01 13.11
N SER A 472 21.77 23.18 13.62
CA SER A 472 20.86 24.10 12.91
C SER A 472 21.46 24.62 11.60
N GLU A 473 22.73 25.04 11.62
CA GLU A 473 23.41 25.55 10.42
C GLU A 473 23.59 24.47 9.36
N LEU A 474 24.02 23.27 9.75
CA LEU A 474 24.16 22.15 8.82
C LEU A 474 22.81 21.68 8.28
N TYR A 475 21.77 21.69 9.11
CA TYR A 475 20.41 21.38 8.67
C TYR A 475 19.93 22.43 7.66
N ALA A 476 20.19 23.72 7.88
CA ALA A 476 19.87 24.76 6.92
C ALA A 476 20.59 24.53 5.57
N GLU A 477 21.89 24.20 5.60
CA GLU A 477 22.64 23.91 4.37
C GLU A 477 22.10 22.66 3.65
N TYR A 478 21.80 21.60 4.39
CA TYR A 478 21.19 20.39 3.84
C TYR A 478 19.87 20.69 3.12
N GLN A 479 18.98 21.47 3.74
CA GLN A 479 17.72 21.89 3.10
C GLN A 479 17.95 22.78 1.87
N ASN A 480 18.95 23.68 1.90
CA ASN A 480 19.30 24.50 0.74
C ASN A 480 19.79 23.64 -0.43
N ARG A 481 20.58 22.60 -0.17
CA ARG A 481 21.05 21.71 -1.24
C ARG A 481 19.93 20.86 -1.82
N LEU A 482 19.01 20.38 -1.00
CA LEU A 482 17.80 19.72 -1.48
C LEU A 482 16.97 20.63 -2.40
N LYS A 483 16.71 21.87 -1.99
CA LYS A 483 16.00 22.84 -2.83
C LYS A 483 16.72 23.12 -4.15
N ASN A 484 18.03 23.33 -4.12
CA ASN A 484 18.82 23.57 -5.34
C ASN A 484 18.81 22.38 -6.31
N LEU A 485 18.73 21.16 -5.79
CA LEU A 485 18.60 19.93 -6.58
C LEU A 485 17.16 19.65 -7.02
N ASN A 486 16.20 20.49 -6.64
CA ASN A 486 14.77 20.23 -6.80
C ASN A 486 14.39 18.85 -6.22
N ALA A 487 14.87 18.57 -5.02
CA ALA A 487 14.71 17.30 -4.32
C ALA A 487 14.11 17.52 -2.92
N VAL A 488 13.44 16.48 -2.41
CA VAL A 488 12.87 16.44 -1.06
C VAL A 488 13.10 15.07 -0.46
N ASP A 489 13.30 14.99 0.85
CA ASP A 489 13.23 13.69 1.54
C ASP A 489 11.82 13.38 2.05
N PHE A 490 11.64 12.22 2.70
CA PHE A 490 10.33 11.80 3.19
C PHE A 490 9.74 12.75 4.24
N GLY A 491 10.57 13.29 5.14
CA GLY A 491 10.13 14.22 6.18
C GLY A 491 9.67 15.55 5.60
N ASP A 492 10.35 16.02 4.54
CA ASP A 492 10.01 17.25 3.84
C ASP A 492 8.61 17.25 3.23
N LEU A 493 8.11 16.09 2.80
CA LEU A 493 6.78 15.99 2.21
C LEU A 493 5.70 16.56 3.15
N LEU A 494 5.75 16.20 4.43
CA LEU A 494 4.82 16.71 5.43
C LEU A 494 5.22 18.10 5.90
N LEU A 495 6.51 18.34 6.15
CA LEU A 495 6.99 19.62 6.66
C LEU A 495 6.64 20.78 5.72
N TYR A 496 6.88 20.64 4.41
CA TYR A 496 6.53 21.66 3.43
C TYR A 496 5.02 21.86 3.28
N ASN A 497 4.21 20.82 3.45
CA ASN A 497 2.74 20.98 3.48
C ASN A 497 2.31 21.84 4.68
N ILE A 498 2.89 21.59 5.86
CA ILE A 498 2.60 22.36 7.07
C ILE A 498 3.06 23.81 6.90
N GLU A 499 4.27 24.04 6.36
CA GLU A 499 4.75 25.39 6.05
C GLU A 499 3.84 26.10 5.04
N LEU A 500 3.46 25.43 3.95
CA LEU A 500 2.57 25.94 2.91
C LEU A 500 1.21 26.35 3.47
N PHE A 501 0.60 25.52 4.32
CA PHE A 501 -0.71 25.83 4.91
C PHE A 501 -0.65 26.97 5.93
N ASN A 502 0.48 27.13 6.63
CA ASN A 502 0.68 28.25 7.55
C ASN A 502 1.00 29.56 6.83
N SER A 503 1.71 29.52 5.69
CA SER A 503 2.07 30.70 4.92
C SER A 503 0.97 31.16 3.96
N ASN A 504 0.19 30.23 3.41
CA ASN A 504 -0.86 30.52 2.43
C ASN A 504 -2.22 29.95 2.88
N LEU A 505 -3.01 30.81 3.54
CA LEU A 505 -4.33 30.46 4.06
C LEU A 505 -5.36 30.18 2.95
N GLU A 506 -5.20 30.73 1.75
CA GLU A 506 -6.11 30.47 0.62
C GLU A 506 -5.99 29.02 0.14
N ILE A 507 -4.76 28.52 0.02
CA ILE A 507 -4.48 27.12 -0.32
C ILE A 507 -5.01 26.19 0.77
N LEU A 508 -4.76 26.50 2.04
CA LEU A 508 -5.33 25.73 3.16
C LEU A 508 -6.87 25.68 3.05
N SER A 509 -7.52 26.82 2.80
CA SER A 509 -8.97 26.90 2.66
C SER A 509 -9.49 26.12 1.44
N GLU A 510 -8.75 26.02 0.33
CA GLU A 510 -9.09 25.13 -0.79
C GLU A 510 -9.20 23.67 -0.32
N TYR A 511 -8.18 23.18 0.40
CA TYR A 511 -8.16 21.80 0.88
C TYR A 511 -9.16 21.54 2.01
N GLN A 512 -9.37 22.50 2.91
CA GLN A 512 -10.38 22.41 3.95
C GLN A 512 -11.80 22.32 3.36
N ARG A 513 -12.15 23.18 2.38
CA ARG A 513 -13.45 23.09 1.67
C ARG A 513 -13.60 21.78 0.89
N LYS A 514 -12.49 21.26 0.38
CA LYS A 514 -12.46 20.00 -0.36
C LYS A 514 -12.70 18.83 0.59
N PHE A 515 -11.89 18.69 1.63
CA PHE A 515 -11.92 17.54 2.55
C PHE A 515 -12.98 17.74 3.64
N LYS A 516 -14.23 17.47 3.27
CA LYS A 516 -15.37 17.51 4.19
C LYS A 516 -15.31 16.42 5.25
N TYR A 517 -14.77 15.24 4.94
CA TYR A 517 -14.59 14.16 5.91
C TYR A 517 -13.14 13.64 5.86
N ILE A 518 -12.50 13.57 7.03
CA ILE A 518 -11.14 13.06 7.18
C ILE A 518 -11.20 11.78 8.02
N LEU A 519 -10.60 10.70 7.52
CA LEU A 519 -10.55 9.41 8.19
C LEU A 519 -9.10 8.96 8.33
N VAL A 520 -8.71 8.54 9.52
CA VAL A 520 -7.34 8.16 9.84
C VAL A 520 -7.33 6.77 10.47
N ASP A 521 -6.56 5.86 9.89
CA ASP A 521 -6.29 4.53 10.44
C ASP A 521 -4.97 4.51 11.23
N GLU A 522 -4.88 3.62 12.21
CA GLU A 522 -3.74 3.45 13.13
C GLU A 522 -3.23 4.77 13.74
N TYR A 523 -4.15 5.60 14.24
CA TYR A 523 -3.85 6.95 14.73
C TYR A 523 -2.81 7.01 15.85
N GLN A 524 -2.65 5.93 16.63
CA GLN A 524 -1.62 5.84 17.68
C GLN A 524 -0.19 5.90 17.14
N ASP A 525 0.03 5.55 15.87
CA ASP A 525 1.38 5.54 15.27
C ASP A 525 1.78 6.91 14.70
N THR A 526 0.94 7.93 14.88
CA THR A 526 1.18 9.27 14.31
C THR A 526 2.30 10.01 15.02
N ASN A 527 3.18 10.63 14.24
CA ASN A 527 4.15 11.60 14.75
C ASN A 527 3.51 13.01 14.83
N ILE A 528 4.23 13.97 15.41
CA ILE A 528 3.72 15.34 15.61
C ILE A 528 3.42 16.03 14.27
N SER A 529 4.29 15.87 13.26
CA SER A 529 4.06 16.46 11.93
C SER A 529 2.77 15.96 11.28
N GLN A 530 2.52 14.65 11.30
CA GLN A 530 1.29 14.05 10.79
C GLN A 530 0.07 14.56 11.54
N TYR A 531 0.15 14.63 12.88
CA TYR A 531 -0.88 15.21 13.72
C TYR A 531 -1.19 16.67 13.37
N LEU A 532 -0.16 17.52 13.25
CA LEU A 532 -0.32 18.95 12.90
C LEU A 532 -0.94 19.12 11.52
N TRP A 533 -0.50 18.33 10.54
CA TRP A 533 -1.05 18.33 9.19
C TRP A 533 -2.54 17.97 9.18
N LEU A 534 -2.94 16.93 9.91
CA LEU A 534 -4.36 16.56 10.07
C LEU A 534 -5.16 17.65 10.77
N ARG A 535 -4.61 18.25 11.83
CA ARG A 535 -5.27 19.30 12.60
C ARG A 535 -5.55 20.52 11.72
N LEU A 536 -4.59 20.97 10.92
CA LEU A 536 -4.78 22.07 9.97
C LEU A 536 -5.91 21.79 8.98
N LEU A 537 -5.97 20.58 8.41
CA LEU A 537 -7.01 20.22 7.45
C LEU A 537 -8.41 20.05 8.08
N ALA A 538 -8.48 19.59 9.32
CA ALA A 538 -9.75 19.32 9.99
C ALA A 538 -10.48 20.58 10.52
N GLN A 539 -9.76 21.69 10.74
CA GLN A 539 -10.27 22.87 11.46
C GLN A 539 -11.57 23.49 10.91
N GLN A 540 -11.84 23.43 9.60
CA GLN A 540 -13.02 24.07 9.02
C GLN A 540 -14.32 23.28 9.27
N HIS A 541 -14.29 21.96 9.05
CA HIS A 541 -15.48 21.11 9.14
C HIS A 541 -15.56 20.32 10.46
N ASN A 542 -14.44 20.13 11.15
CA ASN A 542 -14.28 19.30 12.36
C ASN A 542 -14.71 17.83 12.20
N ASN A 543 -14.98 17.38 10.98
CA ASN A 543 -15.41 16.03 10.63
C ASN A 543 -14.20 15.09 10.45
N ILE A 544 -13.45 14.91 11.52
CA ILE A 544 -12.31 14.01 11.59
C ILE A 544 -12.67 12.75 12.38
N CYS A 545 -12.44 11.58 11.78
CA CYS A 545 -12.63 10.28 12.40
C CYS A 545 -11.28 9.56 12.50
N CYS A 546 -10.72 9.48 13.71
CA CYS A 546 -9.49 8.75 13.96
C CYS A 546 -9.82 7.38 14.56
N VAL A 547 -9.24 6.33 14.01
CA VAL A 547 -9.33 4.97 14.54
C VAL A 547 -7.95 4.54 14.99
N GLY A 548 -7.86 4.00 16.20
CA GLY A 548 -6.57 3.62 16.76
C GLY A 548 -6.69 2.76 18.00
N ASP A 549 -5.56 2.21 18.37
CA ASP A 549 -5.36 1.37 19.55
C ASP A 549 -4.11 1.83 20.29
N ASP A 550 -4.29 2.61 21.35
CA ASP A 550 -3.21 3.09 22.23
C ASP A 550 -2.39 1.94 22.85
N ASP A 551 -3.02 0.79 23.08
CA ASP A 551 -2.36 -0.43 23.56
C ASP A 551 -1.48 -1.10 22.47
N GLN A 552 -1.52 -0.64 21.21
CA GLN A 552 -0.70 -1.11 20.08
C GLN A 552 0.29 -0.06 19.54
N SER A 553 0.56 1.00 20.29
CA SER A 553 1.62 1.97 19.95
C SER A 553 3.00 1.37 20.23
N ILE A 554 3.72 0.95 19.17
CA ILE A 554 5.01 0.23 19.25
C ILE A 554 6.10 0.81 18.31
N TYR A 555 5.90 2.05 17.85
CA TYR A 555 6.82 2.72 16.92
C TYR A 555 7.36 4.04 17.51
N GLY A 556 7.53 4.13 18.83
CA GLY A 556 8.04 5.33 19.50
C GLY A 556 9.45 5.71 19.02
N TRP A 557 10.28 4.70 18.76
CA TRP A 557 11.60 4.85 18.14
C TRP A 557 11.55 5.47 16.73
N ARG A 558 10.46 5.29 15.98
CA ARG A 558 10.20 5.96 14.67
C ARG A 558 9.52 7.32 14.79
N GLY A 559 9.32 7.83 16.01
CA GLY A 559 8.76 9.16 16.24
C GLY A 559 7.25 9.18 16.42
N ALA A 560 6.60 8.02 16.55
CA ALA A 560 5.20 7.97 16.94
C ALA A 560 5.02 8.53 18.37
N GLU A 561 4.00 9.36 18.55
CA GLU A 561 3.71 10.01 19.83
C GLU A 561 2.34 9.54 20.33
N ILE A 562 2.33 8.62 21.31
CA ILE A 562 1.10 8.10 21.90
C ILE A 562 0.22 9.21 22.50
N THR A 563 0.82 10.33 22.90
CA THR A 563 0.10 11.48 23.44
C THR A 563 -0.91 12.07 22.45
N ASN A 564 -0.73 11.87 21.13
CA ASN A 564 -1.66 12.32 20.09
C ASN A 564 -3.04 11.65 20.23
N ILE A 565 -3.08 10.34 20.46
CA ILE A 565 -4.34 9.62 20.68
C ILE A 565 -4.89 9.87 22.09
N LEU A 566 -4.02 10.05 23.09
CA LEU A 566 -4.42 10.31 24.47
C LEU A 566 -5.06 11.69 24.66
N LYS A 567 -4.65 12.70 23.89
CA LYS A 567 -5.13 14.09 23.99
C LYS A 567 -6.18 14.48 22.93
N PHE A 568 -6.66 13.54 22.13
CA PHE A 568 -7.57 13.82 21.03
C PHE A 568 -8.85 14.57 21.47
N ASP A 569 -9.41 14.21 22.62
CA ASP A 569 -10.60 14.84 23.22
C ASP A 569 -10.36 16.30 23.65
N LYS A 570 -9.14 16.62 24.06
CA LYS A 570 -8.70 17.98 24.42
C LYS A 570 -8.39 18.82 23.18
N ASP A 571 -7.82 18.19 22.16
CA ASP A 571 -7.38 18.86 20.94
C ASP A 571 -8.54 19.15 19.97
N PHE A 572 -9.53 18.25 19.91
CA PHE A 572 -10.74 18.40 19.12
C PHE A 572 -11.96 18.54 20.04
N LEU A 573 -12.29 19.78 20.39
CA LEU A 573 -13.41 20.09 21.29
C LEU A 573 -14.73 19.48 20.78
N GLY A 574 -15.45 18.81 21.68
CA GLY A 574 -16.69 18.11 21.35
C GLY A 574 -16.47 16.72 20.73
N ALA A 575 -15.25 16.18 20.78
CA ALA A 575 -14.96 14.84 20.28
C ALA A 575 -15.78 13.77 20.99
N LYS A 576 -16.46 12.94 20.20
CA LYS A 576 -17.09 11.72 20.69
C LYS A 576 -16.05 10.61 20.72
N VAL A 577 -15.99 9.86 21.82
CA VAL A 577 -15.11 8.69 21.96
C VAL A 577 -15.95 7.43 22.02
N ILE A 578 -15.83 6.58 20.99
CA ILE A 578 -16.52 5.29 20.92
C ILE A 578 -15.48 4.18 21.13
N ARG A 579 -15.78 3.23 22.02
CA ARG A 579 -14.88 2.13 22.35
C ARG A 579 -15.39 0.84 21.72
N LEU A 580 -14.62 0.23 20.84
CA LEU A 580 -14.92 -1.11 20.32
C LEU A 580 -14.33 -2.14 21.28
N GLN A 581 -15.19 -2.90 21.94
CA GLN A 581 -14.80 -3.82 23.02
C GLN A 581 -14.87 -5.30 22.65
N GLN A 582 -15.75 -5.68 21.72
CA GLN A 582 -15.89 -7.06 21.28
C GLN A 582 -14.76 -7.46 20.32
N ASN A 583 -13.98 -8.46 20.70
CA ASN A 583 -12.94 -9.09 19.90
C ASN A 583 -13.51 -10.29 19.15
N TYR A 584 -13.22 -10.38 17.85
CA TYR A 584 -13.68 -11.47 16.96
C TYR A 584 -12.56 -12.43 16.54
N ARG A 585 -11.35 -12.22 17.06
CA ARG A 585 -10.13 -12.91 16.62
C ARG A 585 -9.73 -14.04 17.56
N SER A 586 -9.66 -13.74 18.85
CA SER A 586 -8.95 -14.52 19.86
C SER A 586 -9.93 -15.13 20.86
N THR A 587 -9.56 -16.31 21.38
CA THR A 587 -10.28 -16.99 22.45
C THR A 587 -10.21 -16.23 23.78
N ASN A 588 -11.10 -16.58 24.72
CA ASN A 588 -11.17 -15.94 26.04
C ASN A 588 -9.85 -16.03 26.83
N HIS A 589 -9.15 -17.18 26.80
CA HIS A 589 -7.88 -17.33 27.51
C HIS A 589 -6.79 -16.39 26.98
N ILE A 590 -6.65 -16.29 25.65
CA ILE A 590 -5.68 -15.39 25.02
C ILE A 590 -6.03 -13.93 25.32
N LEU A 591 -7.31 -13.57 25.19
CA LEU A 591 -7.76 -12.19 25.39
C LEU A 591 -7.66 -11.74 26.86
N GLY A 592 -8.01 -12.61 27.80
CA GLY A 592 -7.91 -12.33 29.23
C GLY A 592 -6.46 -12.14 29.67
N ALA A 593 -5.54 -12.97 29.16
CA ALA A 593 -4.10 -12.80 29.39
C ALA A 593 -3.57 -11.47 28.83
N ALA A 594 -3.92 -11.14 27.58
CA ALA A 594 -3.54 -9.86 26.97
C ALA A 594 -4.09 -8.66 27.75
N THR A 595 -5.35 -8.72 28.17
CA THR A 595 -6.05 -7.64 28.89
C THR A 595 -5.45 -7.41 30.27
N LYS A 596 -5.09 -8.48 30.99
CA LYS A 596 -4.44 -8.36 32.28
C LYS A 596 -3.02 -7.83 32.14
N LEU A 597 -2.24 -8.32 31.18
CA LEU A 597 -0.89 -7.83 30.91
C LEU A 597 -0.90 -6.32 30.66
N ILE A 598 -1.71 -5.85 29.71
CA ILE A 598 -1.70 -4.42 29.36
C ILE A 598 -2.25 -3.51 30.46
N SER A 599 -2.98 -4.04 31.43
CA SER A 599 -3.49 -3.26 32.57
C SER A 599 -2.41 -2.68 33.49
N PHE A 600 -1.17 -3.16 33.39
CA PHE A 600 -0.03 -2.64 34.15
C PHE A 600 0.55 -1.33 33.58
N ASN A 601 0.16 -0.91 32.36
CA ASN A 601 0.53 0.41 31.84
C ASN A 601 -0.36 1.51 32.44
N GLN A 602 0.24 2.66 32.78
CA GLN A 602 -0.48 3.79 33.40
C GLN A 602 -1.10 4.72 32.35
N GLU A 603 -0.39 5.03 31.27
CA GLU A 603 -0.86 5.94 30.22
C GLU A 603 -1.67 5.21 29.15
N ARG A 604 -2.98 5.04 29.40
CA ARG A 604 -3.93 4.42 28.47
C ARG A 604 -5.35 4.97 28.57
N HIS A 605 -6.08 4.89 27.48
CA HIS A 605 -7.52 5.02 27.48
C HIS A 605 -8.15 3.70 27.93
N GLY A 606 -8.84 3.70 29.07
CA GLY A 606 -9.49 2.51 29.60
C GLY A 606 -10.45 1.87 28.58
N LYS A 607 -10.19 0.60 28.24
CA LYS A 607 -11.09 -0.27 27.47
C LYS A 607 -11.00 -1.71 27.98
N ILE A 608 -12.14 -2.40 27.97
CA ILE A 608 -12.26 -3.79 28.39
C ILE A 608 -12.59 -4.59 27.15
N LEU A 609 -11.72 -5.55 26.79
CA LEU A 609 -11.97 -6.40 25.64
C LEU A 609 -12.65 -7.69 26.10
N TRP A 610 -13.64 -8.14 25.34
CA TRP A 610 -14.35 -9.39 25.59
C TRP A 610 -14.62 -10.14 24.28
N THR A 611 -14.89 -11.44 24.35
CA THR A 611 -15.12 -12.31 23.18
C THR A 611 -16.24 -13.30 23.45
N ASP A 612 -17.05 -13.62 22.43
CA ASP A 612 -18.05 -14.71 22.49
C ASP A 612 -17.40 -16.11 22.37
N GLN A 613 -16.12 -16.17 22.00
CA GLN A 613 -15.36 -17.42 21.90
C GLN A 613 -14.93 -17.89 23.30
N GLN A 614 -15.91 -18.38 24.06
CA GLN A 614 -15.77 -18.90 25.42
C GLN A 614 -14.92 -20.17 25.47
N HIS A 615 -14.95 -20.99 24.41
CA HIS A 615 -14.20 -22.23 24.31
C HIS A 615 -12.85 -22.00 23.63
N GLY A 616 -11.76 -22.39 24.30
CA GLY A 616 -10.40 -22.29 23.79
C GLY A 616 -9.42 -23.01 24.70
N GLU A 617 -8.25 -23.34 24.18
CA GLU A 617 -7.17 -23.92 25.00
C GLU A 617 -6.52 -22.83 25.87
N LYS A 618 -6.01 -23.23 27.03
CA LYS A 618 -5.18 -22.35 27.85
C LYS A 618 -3.87 -22.06 27.12
N ILE A 619 -3.28 -20.91 27.44
CA ILE A 619 -1.94 -20.57 26.97
C ILE A 619 -0.96 -21.57 27.56
N ARG A 620 -0.10 -22.15 26.73
CA ARG A 620 0.94 -23.06 27.20
C ARG A 620 2.19 -22.28 27.52
N LEU A 621 2.60 -22.31 28.78
CA LEU A 621 3.84 -21.70 29.26
C LEU A 621 4.87 -22.80 29.48
N ASN A 622 5.97 -22.74 28.74
CA ASN A 622 7.02 -23.75 28.78
C ASN A 622 8.36 -23.13 29.22
N SER A 623 9.09 -23.85 30.06
CA SER A 623 10.46 -23.51 30.44
C SER A 623 11.44 -24.52 29.86
N PHE A 624 12.51 -24.03 29.27
CA PHE A 624 13.59 -24.86 28.70
C PHE A 624 14.91 -24.59 29.40
N TYR A 625 15.83 -25.56 29.31
CA TYR A 625 17.18 -25.38 29.83
C TYR A 625 17.96 -24.36 29.01
N ASP A 626 17.91 -24.49 27.68
CA ASP A 626 18.60 -23.62 26.72
C ASP A 626 17.74 -23.26 25.49
N ASP A 627 18.26 -22.37 24.64
CA ASP A 627 17.58 -21.89 23.44
C ASP A 627 17.47 -22.93 22.32
N LYS A 628 18.34 -23.94 22.31
CA LYS A 628 18.28 -25.04 21.34
C LYS A 628 17.16 -26.02 21.67
N GLU A 629 16.98 -26.33 22.95
CA GLU A 629 15.88 -27.15 23.45
C GLU A 629 14.54 -26.45 23.18
N GLU A 630 14.47 -25.12 23.44
CA GLU A 630 13.30 -24.31 23.10
C GLU A 630 12.97 -24.40 21.59
N ALA A 631 13.96 -24.20 20.72
CA ALA A 631 13.75 -24.24 19.28
C ALA A 631 13.36 -25.63 18.76
N ARG A 632 13.96 -26.70 19.30
CA ARG A 632 13.62 -28.08 18.97
C ARG A 632 12.18 -28.41 19.38
N TYR A 633 11.80 -28.07 20.61
CA TYR A 633 10.43 -28.29 21.08
C TYR A 633 9.41 -27.56 20.21
N ILE A 634 9.68 -26.31 19.85
CA ILE A 634 8.78 -25.55 18.97
C ILE A 634 8.66 -26.23 17.61
N ALA A 635 9.76 -26.73 17.01
CA ALA A 635 9.69 -27.49 15.77
C ALA A 635 8.83 -28.78 15.92
N ASP A 636 9.05 -29.55 17.00
CA ASP A 636 8.28 -30.77 17.31
C ASP A 636 6.77 -30.47 17.47
N GLU A 637 6.44 -29.40 18.19
CA GLU A 637 5.04 -29.00 18.41
C GLU A 637 4.39 -28.50 17.11
N ILE A 638 5.13 -27.82 16.23
CA ILE A 638 4.65 -27.40 14.90
C ILE A 638 4.32 -28.62 14.03
N ASP A 639 5.18 -29.63 14.00
CA ASP A 639 4.94 -30.88 13.27
C ASP A 639 3.75 -31.65 13.88
N SER A 640 3.61 -31.66 15.21
CA SER A 640 2.46 -32.21 15.92
C SER A 640 1.15 -31.51 15.55
N LEU A 641 1.12 -30.16 15.54
CA LEU A 641 -0.03 -29.37 15.11
C LEU A 641 -0.40 -29.66 13.66
N LYS A 642 0.58 -29.90 12.79
CA LYS A 642 0.33 -30.27 11.40
C LYS A 642 -0.30 -31.67 11.29
N ARG A 643 0.24 -32.66 11.99
CA ARG A 643 -0.17 -34.07 11.89
C ARG A 643 -1.49 -34.36 12.59
N PHE A 644 -1.67 -33.88 13.82
CA PHE A 644 -2.81 -34.24 14.66
C PHE A 644 -3.95 -33.23 14.58
N HIS A 645 -3.65 -31.94 14.37
CA HIS A 645 -4.65 -30.88 14.29
C HIS A 645 -4.92 -30.39 12.86
N SER A 646 -4.26 -30.98 11.85
CA SER A 646 -4.41 -30.64 10.42
C SER A 646 -4.23 -29.14 10.10
N LEU A 647 -3.49 -28.40 10.94
CA LEU A 647 -3.24 -26.97 10.72
C LEU A 647 -2.26 -26.77 9.56
N PRO A 648 -2.53 -25.88 8.59
CA PRO A 648 -1.54 -25.54 7.58
C PRO A 648 -0.40 -24.74 8.20
N TYR A 649 0.82 -24.91 7.68
CA TYR A 649 2.00 -24.17 8.14
C TYR A 649 1.83 -22.66 7.97
N SER A 650 1.09 -22.22 6.94
CA SER A 650 0.78 -20.82 6.71
C SER A 650 -0.04 -20.16 7.83
N ASP A 651 -0.79 -20.94 8.63
CA ASP A 651 -1.56 -20.47 9.80
C ASP A 651 -0.74 -20.47 11.10
N ILE A 652 0.56 -20.78 11.03
CA ILE A 652 1.48 -20.86 12.18
C ILE A 652 2.52 -19.75 12.07
N ALA A 653 2.81 -19.10 13.22
CA ALA A 653 3.89 -18.11 13.31
C ALA A 653 4.75 -18.25 14.56
N ILE A 654 6.05 -17.98 14.40
CA ILE A 654 7.04 -17.79 15.48
C ILE A 654 7.38 -16.31 15.53
N LEU A 655 7.04 -15.64 16.63
CA LEU A 655 7.26 -14.20 16.79
C LEU A 655 8.37 -13.92 17.81
N LEU A 656 9.41 -13.23 17.35
CA LEU A 656 10.63 -12.98 18.11
C LEU A 656 10.75 -11.51 18.51
N ARG A 657 11.53 -11.21 19.55
CA ARG A 657 11.81 -9.81 19.93
C ARG A 657 12.85 -9.18 19.00
N ALA A 658 13.86 -9.94 18.59
CA ALA A 658 14.97 -9.45 17.79
C ALA A 658 15.37 -10.45 16.68
N GLY A 659 15.92 -9.93 15.58
CA GLY A 659 16.28 -10.73 14.40
C GLY A 659 17.42 -11.72 14.62
N TYR A 660 18.30 -11.51 15.62
CA TYR A 660 19.37 -12.47 15.93
C TYR A 660 18.82 -13.79 16.50
N GLN A 661 17.60 -13.79 17.06
CA GLN A 661 16.99 -14.99 17.63
C GLN A 661 16.48 -15.97 16.56
N THR A 662 16.37 -15.57 15.29
CA THR A 662 15.74 -16.42 14.24
C THR A 662 16.50 -17.71 14.00
N ARG A 663 17.82 -17.66 14.17
CA ARG A 663 18.75 -18.70 13.79
C ARG A 663 18.44 -20.07 14.42
N SER A 664 18.32 -20.15 15.74
CA SER A 664 18.10 -21.43 16.45
C SER A 664 16.81 -22.12 15.96
N PHE A 665 15.79 -21.33 15.61
CA PHE A 665 14.54 -21.80 15.02
C PHE A 665 14.70 -22.21 13.55
N GLU A 666 15.41 -21.43 12.73
CA GLU A 666 15.72 -21.77 11.34
C GLU A 666 16.46 -23.13 11.24
N GLU A 667 17.47 -23.35 12.08
CA GLU A 667 18.23 -24.61 12.15
C GLU A 667 17.34 -25.79 12.57
N SER A 668 16.51 -25.61 13.60
CA SER A 668 15.61 -26.66 14.10
C SER A 668 14.53 -27.04 13.07
N LEU A 669 13.95 -26.06 12.39
CA LEU A 669 12.94 -26.30 11.33
C LEU A 669 13.58 -26.97 10.11
N ASN A 670 14.78 -26.55 9.72
CA ASN A 670 15.54 -27.19 8.64
C ASN A 670 15.86 -28.66 8.96
N TYR A 671 16.31 -28.94 10.18
CA TYR A 671 16.60 -30.31 10.63
C TYR A 671 15.39 -31.24 10.49
N GLN A 672 14.20 -30.73 10.81
CA GLN A 672 12.94 -31.47 10.70
C GLN A 672 12.27 -31.37 9.31
N ARG A 673 12.90 -30.68 8.35
CA ARG A 673 12.38 -30.42 7.00
C ARG A 673 11.02 -29.72 7.00
N ILE A 674 10.79 -28.84 7.98
CA ILE A 674 9.61 -28.00 8.06
C ILE A 674 9.87 -26.73 7.23
N PRO A 675 9.08 -26.46 6.18
CA PRO A 675 9.33 -25.31 5.32
C PRO A 675 8.91 -24.02 6.04
N TYR A 676 9.78 -23.01 6.00
CA TYR A 676 9.55 -21.72 6.65
C TYR A 676 9.92 -20.54 5.77
N ARG A 677 9.46 -19.35 6.16
CA ARG A 677 9.88 -18.08 5.59
C ARG A 677 10.09 -17.03 6.68
N ILE A 678 11.00 -16.10 6.42
CA ILE A 678 11.16 -14.90 7.26
C ILE A 678 10.36 -13.75 6.65
N ILE A 679 9.49 -13.11 7.43
CA ILE A 679 8.73 -11.93 7.03
C ILE A 679 9.37 -10.69 7.63
N GLY A 680 9.68 -9.72 6.77
CA GLY A 680 10.30 -8.45 7.19
C GLY A 680 11.83 -8.49 7.33
N GLY A 681 12.48 -9.57 6.87
CA GLY A 681 13.94 -9.72 6.85
C GLY A 681 14.39 -10.84 5.92
N MET A 682 15.69 -10.95 5.70
CA MET A 682 16.31 -12.07 4.97
C MET A 682 16.56 -13.25 5.93
N LYS A 683 16.62 -14.48 5.40
CA LYS A 683 17.12 -15.66 6.15
C LYS A 683 18.48 -15.37 6.76
N PHE A 684 18.80 -15.98 7.89
CA PHE A 684 20.02 -15.63 8.64
C PHE A 684 21.28 -15.65 7.76
N TYR A 685 21.51 -16.72 7.00
CA TYR A 685 22.67 -16.85 6.10
C TYR A 685 22.62 -15.97 4.84
N GLU A 686 21.47 -15.36 4.55
CA GLU A 686 21.30 -14.49 3.39
C GLU A 686 21.60 -13.02 3.68
N ARG A 687 21.64 -12.63 4.96
CA ARG A 687 21.89 -11.26 5.41
C ARG A 687 23.25 -10.78 4.94
N ALA A 688 23.34 -9.50 4.57
CA ALA A 688 24.54 -8.94 3.95
C ALA A 688 25.77 -9.10 4.85
N GLU A 689 25.59 -8.81 6.13
CA GLU A 689 26.65 -8.88 7.12
C GLU A 689 27.13 -10.31 7.39
N ILE A 690 26.22 -11.28 7.32
CA ILE A 690 26.51 -12.70 7.47
C ILE A 690 27.24 -13.23 6.23
N LYS A 691 26.78 -12.86 5.03
CA LYS A 691 27.46 -13.18 3.77
C LYS A 691 28.86 -12.60 3.68
N ASP A 692 29.07 -11.38 4.19
CA ASP A 692 30.39 -10.76 4.26
C ASP A 692 31.32 -11.54 5.19
N THR A 693 30.86 -11.89 6.40
CA THR A 693 31.64 -12.73 7.32
C THR A 693 31.94 -14.11 6.74
N ILE A 694 30.97 -14.78 6.10
CA ILE A 694 31.18 -16.06 5.42
C ILE A 694 32.18 -15.92 4.28
N ALA A 695 32.16 -14.81 3.53
CA ALA A 695 33.13 -14.55 2.47
C ALA A 695 34.55 -14.34 3.02
N TYR A 696 34.70 -13.69 4.18
CA TYR A 696 35.97 -13.64 4.91
C TYR A 696 36.47 -15.03 5.30
N ILE A 697 35.60 -15.87 5.87
CA ILE A 697 35.93 -17.26 6.24
C ILE A 697 36.32 -18.07 5.01
N ARG A 698 35.56 -17.97 3.90
CA ARG A 698 35.83 -18.65 2.63
C ARG A 698 37.17 -18.24 2.03
N ALA A 699 37.48 -16.94 2.01
CA ALA A 699 38.76 -16.43 1.51
C ALA A 699 39.95 -16.90 2.39
N LEU A 700 39.75 -17.05 3.69
CA LEU A 700 40.75 -17.56 4.62
C LEU A 700 41.03 -19.07 4.42
N VAL A 701 39.97 -19.87 4.27
CA VAL A 701 40.05 -21.34 4.07
C VAL A 701 40.51 -21.67 2.65
N ASN A 702 39.94 -21.02 1.65
CA ASN A 702 40.22 -21.22 0.23
C ASN A 702 40.58 -19.88 -0.47
N PRO A 703 41.88 -19.52 -0.53
CA PRO A 703 42.34 -18.32 -1.23
C PRO A 703 42.06 -18.31 -2.74
N ASN A 704 41.68 -19.44 -3.35
CA ASN A 704 41.32 -19.48 -4.77
C ASN A 704 39.86 -19.05 -5.03
N ASP A 705 39.05 -18.89 -3.99
CA ASP A 705 37.68 -18.42 -4.07
C ASP A 705 37.62 -16.92 -4.42
N SER A 706 37.67 -16.65 -5.72
CA SER A 706 37.68 -15.29 -6.25
C SER A 706 36.36 -14.56 -5.97
N LEU A 707 35.23 -15.27 -5.91
CA LEU A 707 33.92 -14.66 -5.63
C LEU A 707 33.82 -14.17 -4.18
N ALA A 708 34.26 -14.99 -3.23
CA ALA A 708 34.32 -14.60 -1.83
C ALA A 708 35.27 -13.42 -1.63
N PHE A 709 36.47 -13.49 -2.22
CA PHE A 709 37.46 -12.42 -2.08
C PHE A 709 36.99 -11.10 -2.70
N GLU A 710 36.37 -11.13 -3.88
CA GLU A 710 35.82 -9.94 -4.55
C GLU A 710 34.76 -9.23 -3.69
N ARG A 711 33.93 -9.99 -2.96
CA ARG A 711 32.91 -9.42 -2.07
C ARG A 711 33.50 -8.60 -0.93
N ILE A 712 34.61 -9.05 -0.36
CA ILE A 712 35.20 -8.45 0.86
C ILE A 712 36.37 -7.50 0.59
N ILE A 713 36.92 -7.51 -0.63
CA ILE A 713 38.14 -6.76 -0.97
C ILE A 713 38.02 -5.28 -0.59
N ASN A 714 36.82 -4.69 -0.73
CA ASN A 714 36.53 -3.28 -0.42
C ASN A 714 35.44 -3.10 0.66
N THR A 715 35.22 -4.12 1.50
CA THR A 715 34.26 -4.09 2.61
C THR A 715 34.98 -4.48 3.90
N PRO A 716 35.21 -3.56 4.86
CA PRO A 716 35.04 -2.10 4.84
C PRO A 716 35.80 -1.39 3.71
N LYS A 717 35.42 -0.13 3.43
CA LYS A 717 36.01 0.66 2.35
C LYS A 717 37.52 0.85 2.54
N ARG A 718 38.32 0.32 1.62
CA ARG A 718 39.80 0.36 1.62
C ARG A 718 40.38 1.28 0.55
N GLY A 719 39.56 2.17 -0.01
CA GLY A 719 39.98 3.09 -1.07
C GLY A 719 40.25 2.41 -2.41
N ILE A 720 39.72 1.20 -2.63
CA ILE A 720 39.88 0.46 -3.88
C ILE A 720 38.79 0.92 -4.86
N GLY A 721 39.22 1.58 -5.96
CA GLY A 721 38.32 2.07 -7.00
C GLY A 721 38.00 1.03 -8.08
N ALA A 722 36.99 1.32 -8.90
CA ALA A 722 36.57 0.45 -10.01
C ALA A 722 37.70 0.13 -11.01
N ALA A 723 38.54 1.13 -11.33
CA ALA A 723 39.68 0.94 -12.23
C ALA A 723 40.74 -0.02 -11.66
N SER A 724 41.00 0.04 -10.35
CA SER A 724 41.93 -0.87 -9.67
C SER A 724 41.38 -2.29 -9.66
N LEU A 725 40.09 -2.47 -9.36
CA LEU A 725 39.43 -3.78 -9.45
C LEU A 725 39.46 -4.36 -10.86
N GLN A 726 39.20 -3.53 -11.88
CA GLN A 726 39.24 -3.96 -13.27
C GLN A 726 40.65 -4.40 -13.68
N ASN A 727 41.70 -3.70 -13.25
CA ASN A 727 43.09 -4.09 -13.50
C ASN A 727 43.42 -5.45 -12.85
N ILE A 728 42.98 -5.67 -11.61
CA ILE A 728 43.12 -6.96 -10.91
C ILE A 728 42.41 -8.07 -11.69
N HIS A 729 41.18 -7.83 -12.17
CA HIS A 729 40.41 -8.79 -12.97
C HIS A 729 41.09 -9.14 -14.30
N ILE A 730 41.60 -8.13 -15.02
CA ILE A 730 42.34 -8.33 -16.28
C ILE A 730 43.58 -9.19 -16.02
N SER A 731 44.36 -8.84 -15.00
CA SER A 731 45.59 -9.55 -14.64
C SER A 731 45.32 -11.00 -14.21
N ALA A 732 44.24 -11.24 -13.45
CA ALA A 732 43.81 -12.56 -13.05
C ALA A 732 43.43 -13.43 -14.25
N ARG A 733 42.69 -12.86 -15.22
CA ARG A 733 42.29 -13.55 -16.46
C ARG A 733 43.47 -13.84 -17.39
N GLU A 734 44.34 -12.87 -17.62
CA GLU A 734 45.51 -13.03 -18.50
C GLU A 734 46.48 -14.11 -18.01
N LYS A 735 46.66 -14.21 -16.69
CA LYS A 735 47.55 -15.18 -16.08
C LYS A 735 46.85 -16.48 -15.65
N ASN A 736 45.53 -16.55 -15.81
CA ASN A 736 44.69 -17.67 -15.39
C ASN A 736 44.90 -18.07 -13.91
N ILE A 737 44.87 -17.07 -13.02
CA ILE A 737 45.06 -17.22 -11.57
C ILE A 737 43.87 -16.61 -10.81
N SER A 738 43.72 -16.97 -9.53
CA SER A 738 42.68 -16.39 -8.67
C SER A 738 42.90 -14.90 -8.40
N LEU A 739 41.84 -14.17 -8.04
CA LEU A 739 41.94 -12.74 -7.69
C LEU A 739 42.92 -12.49 -6.53
N PHE A 740 42.93 -13.38 -5.53
CA PHE A 740 43.86 -13.31 -4.40
C PHE A 740 45.33 -13.43 -4.86
N ALA A 741 45.62 -14.38 -5.76
CA ALA A 741 46.96 -14.55 -6.34
C ALA A 741 47.35 -13.38 -7.24
N ALA A 742 46.40 -12.85 -8.02
CA ALA A 742 46.61 -11.67 -8.86
C ALA A 742 46.97 -10.44 -8.04
N VAL A 743 46.30 -10.19 -6.90
CA VAL A 743 46.65 -9.10 -5.99
C VAL A 743 48.08 -9.27 -5.45
N LYS A 744 48.46 -10.46 -4.97
CA LYS A 744 49.84 -10.71 -4.51
C LYS A 744 50.87 -10.48 -5.60
N MET A 745 50.60 -10.93 -6.83
CA MET A 745 51.48 -10.70 -7.98
C MET A 745 51.62 -9.20 -8.30
N LEU A 746 50.51 -8.49 -8.36
CA LEU A 746 50.48 -7.06 -8.69
C LEU A 746 51.16 -6.19 -7.62
N LEU A 747 51.03 -6.57 -6.34
CA LEU A 747 51.74 -5.94 -5.24
C LEU A 747 53.26 -6.18 -5.33
N ASN A 748 53.68 -7.43 -5.57
CA ASN A 748 55.10 -7.78 -5.74
C ASN A 748 55.73 -7.10 -6.97
N ALA A 749 54.95 -6.90 -8.03
CA ALA A 749 55.37 -6.19 -9.23
C ALA A 749 55.32 -4.65 -9.10
N GLY A 750 54.85 -4.12 -7.96
CA GLY A 750 54.71 -2.67 -7.74
C GLY A 750 53.69 -1.98 -8.67
N GLN A 751 52.76 -2.74 -9.25
CA GLN A 751 51.76 -2.25 -10.20
C GLN A 751 50.51 -1.67 -9.52
N LEU A 752 50.28 -2.01 -8.25
CA LEU A 752 49.28 -1.35 -7.40
C LEU A 752 49.97 -0.29 -6.54
N LYS A 753 49.74 0.98 -6.85
CA LYS A 753 50.37 2.14 -6.17
C LYS A 753 49.35 2.95 -5.35
N GLY A 754 49.86 3.77 -4.44
CA GLY A 754 49.06 4.67 -3.61
C GLY A 754 48.32 3.97 -2.45
N LYS A 755 47.31 4.65 -1.90
CA LYS A 755 46.54 4.19 -0.71
C LYS A 755 45.90 2.81 -0.93
N ALA A 756 45.36 2.55 -2.14
CA ALA A 756 44.77 1.26 -2.48
C ALA A 756 45.81 0.10 -2.46
N GLY A 757 47.04 0.35 -2.93
CA GLY A 757 48.12 -0.63 -2.88
C GLY A 757 48.58 -0.93 -1.45
N GLN A 758 48.70 0.10 -0.61
CA GLN A 758 49.06 -0.06 0.81
C GLN A 758 47.99 -0.85 1.58
N SER A 759 46.72 -0.48 1.46
CA SER A 759 45.63 -1.17 2.14
C SER A 759 45.44 -2.63 1.65
N LEU A 760 45.70 -2.91 0.37
CA LEU A 760 45.70 -4.29 -0.14
C LEU A 760 46.90 -5.10 0.37
N ALA A 761 48.09 -4.48 0.47
CA ALA A 761 49.26 -5.14 1.04
C ALA A 761 49.04 -5.51 2.51
N GLU A 762 48.50 -4.59 3.31
CA GLU A 762 48.11 -4.83 4.70
C GLU A 762 47.09 -5.97 4.80
N LEU A 763 46.04 -5.95 3.98
CA LEU A 763 45.04 -7.01 3.95
C LEU A 763 45.64 -8.38 3.60
N MET A 764 46.56 -8.45 2.62
CA MET A 764 47.23 -9.71 2.27
C MET A 764 48.11 -10.24 3.40
N GLN A 765 48.84 -9.36 4.08
CA GLN A 765 49.63 -9.72 5.26
C GLN A 765 48.75 -10.22 6.41
N GLN A 766 47.61 -9.55 6.64
CA GLN A 766 46.61 -9.98 7.62
C GLN A 766 46.07 -11.38 7.30
N PHE A 767 45.71 -11.69 6.06
CA PHE A 767 45.26 -13.04 5.67
C PHE A 767 46.33 -14.11 5.89
N ASP A 768 47.60 -13.82 5.55
CA ASP A 768 48.70 -14.76 5.81
C ASP A 768 48.90 -14.99 7.32
N ARG A 769 48.76 -13.94 8.14
CA ARG A 769 48.80 -14.03 9.60
C ARG A 769 47.62 -14.82 10.18
N TRP A 770 46.38 -14.52 9.79
CA TRP A 770 45.19 -15.24 10.27
C TRP A 770 45.26 -16.73 9.91
N LYS A 771 45.83 -17.07 8.75
CA LYS A 771 46.06 -18.47 8.36
C LYS A 771 47.07 -19.19 9.24
N GLN A 772 48.07 -18.48 9.78
CA GLN A 772 48.98 -19.01 10.79
C GLN A 772 48.28 -19.14 12.14
N THR A 773 47.48 -18.14 12.52
CA THR A 773 46.70 -18.12 13.76
C THR A 773 45.69 -19.28 13.85
N LEU A 774 45.09 -19.70 12.73
CA LEU A 774 44.23 -20.89 12.66
C LEU A 774 44.91 -22.19 13.13
N LYS A 775 46.26 -22.25 13.12
CA LYS A 775 47.01 -23.42 13.62
C LYS A 775 47.24 -23.38 15.13
N THR A 776 47.07 -22.22 15.76
CA THR A 776 47.44 -21.98 17.16
C THR A 776 46.25 -21.61 18.05
N LEU A 777 45.24 -20.94 17.51
CA LEU A 777 44.01 -20.54 18.20
C LEU A 777 42.81 -21.34 17.70
N SER A 778 41.70 -21.28 18.44
CA SER A 778 40.42 -21.83 17.95
C SER A 778 39.95 -21.09 16.70
N HIS A 779 39.11 -21.74 15.90
CA HIS A 779 38.52 -21.13 14.70
C HIS A 779 37.64 -19.92 15.07
N THR A 780 36.94 -19.96 16.20
CA THR A 780 36.07 -18.89 16.72
C THR A 780 36.90 -17.64 17.04
N GLU A 781 37.96 -17.80 17.83
CA GLU A 781 38.87 -16.69 18.18
C GLU A 781 39.57 -16.13 16.94
N THR A 782 39.94 -16.99 15.99
CA THR A 782 40.59 -16.53 14.76
C THR A 782 39.65 -15.71 13.89
N VAL A 783 38.38 -16.09 13.79
CA VAL A 783 37.37 -15.33 13.04
C VAL A 783 37.03 -14.02 13.74
N ASP A 784 36.88 -14.02 15.07
CA ASP A 784 36.66 -12.77 15.83
C ASP A 784 37.84 -11.80 15.66
N LEU A 785 39.08 -12.30 15.78
CA LEU A 785 40.28 -11.51 15.53
C LEU A 785 40.31 -10.96 14.10
N MET A 786 40.00 -11.78 13.10
CA MET A 786 39.94 -11.39 11.70
C MET A 786 38.94 -10.25 11.45
N LEU A 787 37.73 -10.34 12.01
CA LEU A 787 36.69 -9.33 11.80
C LEU A 787 36.98 -8.01 12.55
N ASN A 788 37.69 -8.08 13.68
CA ASN A 788 38.18 -6.89 14.37
C ASN A 788 39.35 -6.25 13.62
N GLU A 789 40.42 -7.00 13.30
CA GLU A 789 41.62 -6.48 12.62
C GLU A 789 41.37 -6.02 11.18
N SER A 790 40.39 -6.62 10.49
CA SER A 790 39.98 -6.17 9.16
C SER A 790 39.24 -4.82 9.16
N GLY A 791 38.85 -4.32 10.35
CA GLY A 791 38.03 -3.12 10.54
C GLY A 791 36.54 -3.34 10.28
N TYR A 792 36.10 -4.59 10.06
CA TYR A 792 34.71 -4.89 9.71
C TYR A 792 33.74 -4.66 10.88
N ILE A 793 34.13 -5.04 12.10
CA ILE A 793 33.33 -4.77 13.31
C ILE A 793 33.27 -3.26 13.59
N ASP A 794 34.38 -2.54 13.44
CA ASP A 794 34.46 -1.12 13.76
C ASP A 794 33.67 -0.25 12.76
N MET A 795 33.56 -0.70 11.50
CA MET A 795 32.67 -0.11 10.49
C MET A 795 31.22 -0.01 11.01
N TRP A 796 30.70 -1.07 11.63
CA TRP A 796 29.35 -1.08 12.17
C TRP A 796 29.23 -0.38 13.53
N LYS A 797 30.27 -0.42 14.40
CA LYS A 797 30.25 0.29 15.69
C LYS A 797 30.16 1.80 15.53
N THR A 798 30.83 2.34 14.52
CA THR A 798 30.82 3.78 14.21
C THR A 798 29.45 4.24 13.69
N GLU A 799 28.67 3.30 13.16
CA GLU A 799 27.31 3.52 12.70
C GLU A 799 26.33 3.41 13.87
N ALA A 800 26.11 4.51 14.59
CA ALA A 800 25.25 4.57 15.78
C ALA A 800 23.73 4.47 15.47
N THR A 801 23.31 3.56 14.59
CA THR A 801 21.91 3.30 14.24
C THR A 801 21.45 1.95 14.84
N GLU A 802 20.14 1.78 15.04
CA GLU A 802 19.60 0.52 15.57
C GLU A 802 19.79 -0.65 14.59
N GLU A 803 19.70 -0.40 13.29
CA GLU A 803 19.97 -1.41 12.25
C GLU A 803 21.43 -1.89 12.28
N ALA A 804 22.40 -0.99 12.44
CA ALA A 804 23.81 -1.38 12.52
C ALA A 804 24.11 -2.18 13.80
N ARG A 805 23.43 -1.86 14.90
CA ARG A 805 23.49 -2.65 16.14
C ARG A 805 22.94 -4.06 15.92
N GLU A 806 21.80 -4.20 15.23
CA GLU A 806 21.23 -5.52 14.88
C GLU A 806 22.18 -6.34 14.01
N ARG A 807 22.84 -5.71 13.02
CA ARG A 807 23.86 -6.39 12.18
C ARG A 807 25.05 -6.88 13.00
N LEU A 808 25.56 -6.08 13.94
CA LEU A 808 26.63 -6.51 14.83
C LEU A 808 26.20 -7.71 15.68
N ASP A 809 24.98 -7.69 16.17
CA ASP A 809 24.42 -8.78 16.97
C ASP A 809 24.27 -10.07 16.14
N ASN A 810 23.90 -9.96 14.85
CA ASN A 810 23.90 -11.08 13.91
C ASN A 810 25.30 -11.65 13.64
N VAL A 811 26.29 -10.78 13.35
CA VAL A 811 27.69 -11.22 13.10
C VAL A 811 28.26 -11.94 14.31
N ARG A 812 28.04 -11.36 15.50
CA ARG A 812 28.38 -11.96 16.79
C ARG A 812 27.76 -13.34 16.99
N GLU A 813 26.50 -13.50 16.56
CA GLU A 813 25.79 -14.78 16.63
C GLU A 813 26.38 -15.81 15.66
N LEU A 814 26.81 -15.38 14.47
CA LEU A 814 27.51 -16.25 13.53
C LEU A 814 28.84 -16.76 14.10
N ILE A 815 29.67 -15.86 14.63
CA ILE A 815 30.97 -16.20 15.21
C ILE A 815 30.82 -17.29 16.27
N ARG A 816 29.82 -17.18 17.15
CA ARG A 816 29.60 -18.16 18.23
C ARG A 816 29.29 -19.54 17.76
N SER A 817 28.50 -19.65 16.72
CA SER A 817 28.12 -20.97 16.22
C SER A 817 29.27 -21.73 15.64
N LEU A 818 30.37 -21.05 15.29
CA LEU A 818 31.57 -21.73 14.86
C LEU A 818 32.02 -22.74 15.92
N GLU A 819 31.83 -22.45 17.22
CA GLU A 819 32.16 -23.36 18.34
C GLU A 819 31.52 -24.74 18.24
N GLU A 820 30.41 -24.89 17.52
CA GLU A 820 29.70 -26.16 17.36
C GLU A 820 30.34 -27.08 16.33
N TYR A 821 31.21 -26.54 15.50
CA TYR A 821 31.89 -27.24 14.42
C TYR A 821 33.34 -27.50 14.80
N SER A 822 33.91 -28.60 14.32
CA SER A 822 35.31 -28.94 14.57
C SER A 822 36.29 -28.11 13.72
N SER A 823 35.82 -27.60 12.57
CA SER A 823 36.62 -26.82 11.63
C SER A 823 35.78 -25.81 10.84
N LEU A 824 36.43 -24.78 10.29
CA LEU A 824 35.78 -23.83 9.38
C LEU A 824 35.26 -24.51 8.10
N SER A 825 35.90 -25.59 7.64
CA SER A 825 35.44 -26.34 6.46
C SER A 825 34.10 -27.03 6.71
N GLU A 826 33.96 -27.70 7.86
CA GLU A 826 32.71 -28.36 8.27
C GLU A 826 31.55 -27.34 8.39
N PHE A 827 31.83 -26.18 8.98
CA PHE A 827 30.86 -25.07 9.03
C PHE A 827 30.43 -24.61 7.62
N LEU A 828 31.37 -24.43 6.70
CA LEU A 828 31.05 -24.00 5.33
C LEU A 828 30.24 -25.05 4.55
N GLU A 829 30.49 -26.33 4.78
CA GLU A 829 29.67 -27.43 4.23
C GLU A 829 28.23 -27.35 4.74
N HIS A 830 28.05 -27.15 6.06
CA HIS A 830 26.72 -26.96 6.65
C HIS A 830 25.95 -25.78 6.04
N VAL A 831 26.60 -24.62 5.90
CA VAL A 831 26.00 -23.42 5.30
C VAL A 831 25.54 -23.68 3.86
N SER A 832 26.34 -24.42 3.07
CA SER A 832 25.97 -24.78 1.70
C SER A 832 24.73 -25.66 1.66
N LEU A 833 24.64 -26.67 2.52
CA LEU A 833 23.51 -27.59 2.60
C LEU A 833 22.20 -26.90 3.02
N VAL A 834 22.29 -25.95 3.96
CA VAL A 834 21.14 -25.14 4.40
C VAL A 834 20.61 -24.25 3.27
N SER A 835 21.48 -23.77 2.38
CA SER A 835 21.11 -22.89 1.27
C SER A 835 20.46 -23.62 0.08
N ASP A 836 20.75 -24.91 -0.12
CA ASP A 836 20.24 -25.69 -1.27
C ASP A 836 18.78 -26.17 -1.09
N LEU A 837 18.28 -26.24 0.14
CA LEU A 837 16.90 -26.64 0.46
C LEU A 837 15.83 -25.61 0.03
N ASP A 838 16.26 -24.45 -0.49
CA ASP A 838 15.46 -23.23 -0.63
C ASP A 838 14.78 -23.03 -2.00
N SER A 839 14.89 -24.00 -2.91
CA SER A 839 14.38 -23.89 -4.29
C SER A 839 12.88 -24.19 -4.47
N ILE A 840 12.12 -24.38 -3.38
CA ILE A 840 10.69 -24.72 -3.43
C ILE A 840 9.84 -23.50 -3.01
N VAL A 841 9.21 -22.84 -4.00
CA VAL A 841 8.19 -21.81 -3.76
C VAL A 841 6.89 -22.49 -3.30
N ASN A 842 6.81 -22.80 -2.00
CA ASN A 842 5.60 -23.32 -1.37
C ASN A 842 4.82 -22.17 -0.71
N GLU A 843 3.50 -22.10 -0.92
CA GLU A 843 2.64 -21.12 -0.23
C GLU A 843 2.33 -21.53 1.22
N ASN A 844 2.45 -22.82 1.54
CA ASN A 844 2.17 -23.38 2.87
C ASN A 844 3.46 -23.55 3.69
N VAL A 845 3.93 -22.46 4.31
CA VAL A 845 5.18 -22.41 5.09
C VAL A 845 4.98 -21.70 6.43
N VAL A 846 5.79 -22.06 7.43
CA VAL A 846 5.77 -21.45 8.76
C VAL A 846 6.31 -20.02 8.67
N ASN A 847 5.67 -19.09 9.37
CA ASN A 847 6.05 -17.69 9.34
C ASN A 847 6.96 -17.34 10.53
N ILE A 848 8.19 -16.91 10.28
CA ILE A 848 9.08 -16.37 11.31
C ILE A 848 9.17 -14.85 11.12
N MET A 849 8.95 -14.07 12.17
CA MET A 849 9.10 -12.61 12.11
C MET A 849 9.31 -11.99 13.48
N THR A 850 9.66 -10.72 13.52
CA THR A 850 9.67 -9.97 14.79
C THR A 850 8.24 -9.62 15.21
N MET A 851 8.00 -9.43 16.52
CA MET A 851 6.70 -8.97 17.03
C MET A 851 6.27 -7.63 16.39
N HIS A 852 7.22 -6.75 16.07
CA HIS A 852 6.96 -5.52 15.31
C HIS A 852 6.43 -5.80 13.90
N GLY A 853 7.04 -6.76 13.19
CA GLY A 853 6.61 -7.18 11.85
C GLY A 853 5.26 -7.88 11.83
N ALA A 854 4.83 -8.44 12.96
CA ALA A 854 3.56 -9.14 13.09
C ALA A 854 2.35 -8.21 13.26
N LYS A 855 2.56 -6.91 13.50
CA LYS A 855 1.46 -5.94 13.67
C LYS A 855 0.55 -5.93 12.44
N GLY A 856 -0.75 -6.09 12.68
CA GLY A 856 -1.78 -6.19 11.63
C GLY A 856 -1.99 -7.60 11.06
N LEU A 857 -1.11 -8.57 11.35
CA LEU A 857 -1.28 -9.97 10.96
C LEU A 857 -2.04 -10.76 12.05
N GLU A 858 -2.43 -11.99 11.72
CA GLU A 858 -3.13 -12.92 12.60
C GLU A 858 -2.93 -14.37 12.16
N PHE A 859 -2.77 -15.28 13.12
CA PHE A 859 -2.44 -16.69 12.90
C PHE A 859 -3.26 -17.59 13.84
N LYS A 860 -3.53 -18.84 13.46
CA LYS A 860 -4.26 -19.77 14.34
C LYS A 860 -3.42 -20.18 15.54
N ALA A 861 -2.16 -20.49 15.30
CA ALA A 861 -1.18 -20.83 16.31
C ALA A 861 -0.01 -19.84 16.29
N VAL A 862 0.36 -19.33 17.47
CA VAL A 862 1.50 -18.41 17.64
C VAL A 862 2.41 -18.92 18.74
N PHE A 863 3.71 -18.93 18.44
CA PHE A 863 4.79 -19.19 19.38
C PHE A 863 5.52 -17.89 19.71
N LEU A 864 5.65 -17.59 21.00
CA LEU A 864 6.35 -16.43 21.54
C LEU A 864 7.54 -16.89 22.41
N PRO A 865 8.67 -17.28 21.79
CA PRO A 865 9.86 -17.69 22.54
C PRO A 865 10.68 -16.50 23.06
N GLY A 866 11.60 -16.79 23.99
CA GLY A 866 12.51 -15.81 24.55
C GLY A 866 11.86 -14.78 25.48
N TRP A 867 10.84 -15.18 26.26
CA TRP A 867 10.24 -14.36 27.31
C TRP A 867 11.14 -14.33 28.56
N GLU A 868 12.27 -13.65 28.42
CA GLU A 868 13.38 -13.60 29.38
C GLU A 868 13.72 -12.16 29.75
N GLU A 869 14.00 -11.88 31.02
CA GLU A 869 14.51 -10.57 31.44
C GLU A 869 15.81 -10.24 30.71
N GLY A 870 15.85 -9.04 30.13
CA GLY A 870 16.97 -8.52 29.35
C GLY A 870 16.90 -8.80 27.85
N ILE A 871 16.13 -9.81 27.44
CA ILE A 871 15.72 -10.01 26.04
C ILE A 871 14.37 -9.35 25.80
N PHE A 872 13.37 -9.78 26.56
CA PHE A 872 12.00 -9.32 26.47
C PHE A 872 11.34 -9.26 27.86
N PRO A 873 11.32 -8.09 28.52
CA PRO A 873 11.65 -6.77 27.96
C PRO A 873 13.15 -6.57 27.72
N SER A 874 13.49 -5.81 26.68
CA SER A 874 14.88 -5.48 26.37
C SER A 874 15.50 -4.56 27.42
N SER A 875 16.65 -4.93 28.00
CA SER A 875 17.38 -4.08 28.98
C SER A 875 17.65 -2.69 28.43
N ARG A 876 18.00 -2.59 27.13
CA ARG A 876 18.35 -1.33 26.49
C ARG A 876 17.17 -0.35 26.41
N SER A 877 15.97 -0.85 26.08
CA SER A 877 14.76 -0.01 26.02
C SER A 877 14.43 0.60 27.38
N ILE A 878 14.65 -0.17 28.45
CA ILE A 878 14.48 0.27 29.83
C ILE A 878 15.57 1.30 30.22
N GLU A 879 16.82 1.10 29.81
CA GLU A 879 17.91 2.05 30.07
C GLU A 879 17.72 3.40 29.36
N GLU A 880 17.27 3.38 28.10
CA GLU A 880 17.13 4.60 27.27
C GLU A 880 15.90 5.43 27.65
N SER A 881 14.76 4.79 27.93
CA SER A 881 13.46 5.47 28.11
C SER A 881 12.80 5.22 29.47
N GLY A 882 13.47 4.50 30.38
CA GLY A 882 12.96 4.20 31.71
C GLY A 882 11.61 3.48 31.67
N GLN A 883 10.65 4.04 32.41
CA GLN A 883 9.30 3.48 32.51
C GLN A 883 8.57 3.50 31.15
N LEU A 884 8.77 4.51 30.31
CA LEU A 884 8.11 4.60 29.00
C LEU A 884 8.57 3.48 28.07
N GLY A 885 9.86 3.14 28.10
CA GLY A 885 10.43 2.01 27.35
C GLY A 885 9.84 0.68 27.80
N LEU A 886 9.67 0.48 29.11
CA LEU A 886 9.01 -0.70 29.65
C LEU A 886 7.54 -0.81 29.22
N GLU A 887 6.79 0.30 29.25
CA GLU A 887 5.41 0.33 28.78
C GLU A 887 5.29 0.03 27.28
N GLU A 888 6.24 0.48 26.46
CA GLU A 888 6.30 0.15 25.03
C GLU A 888 6.61 -1.33 24.79
N GLU A 889 7.56 -1.93 25.52
CA GLU A 889 7.82 -3.38 25.47
C GLU A 889 6.59 -4.19 25.91
N ARG A 890 5.81 -3.69 26.88
CA ARG A 890 4.55 -4.33 27.29
C ARG A 890 3.47 -4.23 26.21
N ARG A 891 3.36 -3.10 25.49
CA ARG A 891 2.51 -2.97 24.30
C ARG A 891 2.95 -3.94 23.21
N LEU A 892 4.25 -4.16 23.05
CA LEU A 892 4.79 -5.16 22.11
C LEU A 892 4.38 -6.58 22.51
N ALA A 893 4.39 -6.91 23.82
CA ALA A 893 3.95 -8.21 24.33
C ALA A 893 2.45 -8.42 24.10
N TYR A 894 1.65 -7.38 24.37
CA TYR A 894 0.23 -7.34 24.06
C TYR A 894 -0.03 -7.56 22.55
N VAL A 895 0.72 -6.91 21.67
CA VAL A 895 0.64 -7.12 20.22
C VAL A 895 0.93 -8.58 19.87
N GLY A 896 2.01 -9.15 20.42
CA GLY A 896 2.40 -10.55 20.21
C GLY A 896 1.31 -11.55 20.61
N ILE A 897 0.78 -11.44 21.83
CA ILE A 897 -0.32 -12.30 22.33
C ILE A 897 -1.55 -12.19 21.42
N THR A 898 -1.95 -10.97 21.06
CA THR A 898 -3.17 -10.71 20.27
C THR A 898 -3.05 -11.03 18.77
N ARG A 899 -1.92 -11.60 18.33
CA ARG A 899 -1.78 -12.18 16.98
C ARG A 899 -2.38 -13.58 16.90
N SER A 900 -2.52 -14.28 18.03
CA SER A 900 -3.07 -15.63 18.07
C SER A 900 -4.59 -15.63 18.04
N LYS A 901 -5.17 -16.51 17.21
CA LYS A 901 -6.61 -16.77 17.17
C LYS A 901 -7.01 -17.87 18.14
N GLU A 902 -6.35 -19.02 18.09
CA GLU A 902 -6.81 -20.25 18.75
C GLU A 902 -5.82 -20.77 19.80
N LYS A 903 -4.53 -20.87 19.45
CA LYS A 903 -3.48 -21.50 20.28
C LYS A 903 -2.30 -20.55 20.49
N LEU A 904 -1.88 -20.38 21.75
CA LEU A 904 -0.75 -19.54 22.09
C LEU A 904 0.23 -20.31 22.97
N TYR A 905 1.50 -20.25 22.58
CA TYR A 905 2.62 -20.86 23.27
C TYR A 905 3.59 -19.75 23.66
N ILE A 906 3.93 -19.66 24.94
CA ILE A 906 4.92 -18.74 25.48
C ILE A 906 6.05 -19.58 26.05
N SER A 907 7.29 -19.23 25.74
CA SER A 907 8.44 -19.96 26.28
C SER A 907 9.60 -19.06 26.65
N PHE A 908 10.40 -19.58 27.58
CA PHE A 908 11.66 -18.98 28.00
C PHE A 908 12.71 -20.06 28.25
N ALA A 909 13.97 -19.72 28.03
CA ALA A 909 15.13 -20.55 28.35
C ALA A 909 15.85 -19.98 29.58
N ASN A 910 16.17 -20.85 30.54
CA ASN A 910 16.89 -20.44 31.75
C ASN A 910 18.34 -20.05 31.46
N ASN A 911 18.98 -20.71 30.49
CA ASN A 911 20.33 -20.41 30.06
C ASN A 911 20.30 -20.10 28.57
N ARG A 912 20.39 -18.82 28.20
CA ARG A 912 20.53 -18.46 26.80
C ARG A 912 21.96 -18.08 26.49
N ARG A 913 22.46 -18.58 25.38
CA ARG A 913 23.74 -18.16 24.86
C ARG A 913 23.59 -16.82 24.13
N ILE A 914 23.61 -15.74 24.91
CA ILE A 914 23.65 -14.36 24.38
C ILE A 914 25.09 -13.87 24.46
N TYR A 915 25.56 -13.28 23.40
CA TYR A 915 26.88 -12.70 23.36
C TYR A 915 28.09 -13.65 23.55
N GLY A 916 27.86 -14.98 23.58
CA GLY A 916 28.90 -16.03 23.61
C GLY A 916 29.13 -16.53 25.02
N ASN A 917 28.54 -15.85 25.99
CA ASN A 917 28.44 -16.28 27.36
C ASN A 917 27.09 -16.94 27.57
N TYR A 918 27.06 -17.98 28.39
CA TYR A 918 25.80 -18.42 28.97
C TYR A 918 25.35 -17.34 29.93
N GLN A 919 24.27 -16.66 29.55
CA GLN A 919 23.59 -15.76 30.45
C GLN A 919 22.46 -16.55 31.09
N TYR A 920 22.52 -16.64 32.42
CA TYR A 920 21.38 -17.11 33.18
C TYR A 920 20.34 -15.99 33.16
N ASN A 921 19.21 -16.26 32.51
CA ASN A 921 18.14 -15.29 32.35
C ASN A 921 17.00 -15.64 33.29
N GLN A 922 16.52 -14.64 34.01
CA GLN A 922 15.27 -14.78 34.75
C GLN A 922 14.10 -14.82 33.77
N PRO A 923 13.02 -15.54 34.09
CA PRO A 923 11.76 -15.44 33.35
C PRO A 923 11.33 -13.97 33.27
N SER A 924 10.78 -13.56 32.13
CA SER A 924 10.28 -12.19 31.93
C SER A 924 9.24 -11.83 33.00
N ARG A 925 9.31 -10.61 33.53
CA ARG A 925 8.27 -10.05 34.39
C ARG A 925 6.88 -10.08 33.75
N PHE A 926 6.80 -10.07 32.41
CA PHE A 926 5.52 -10.18 31.71
C PHE A 926 4.81 -11.50 32.00
N ILE A 927 5.54 -12.56 32.38
CA ILE A 927 4.97 -13.85 32.80
C ILE A 927 4.22 -13.70 34.14
N ASP A 928 4.80 -12.97 35.11
CA ASP A 928 4.17 -12.72 36.42
C ASP A 928 2.93 -11.81 36.29
N GLU A 929 2.91 -10.98 35.25
CA GLU A 929 1.77 -10.13 34.90
C GLU A 929 0.62 -10.92 34.22
N LEU A 930 0.82 -12.18 33.83
CA LEU A 930 -0.23 -13.05 33.27
C LEU A 930 -1.12 -13.66 34.37
N PRO A 931 -2.44 -13.77 34.14
CA PRO A 931 -3.37 -14.37 35.10
C PRO A 931 -3.31 -15.90 35.05
N LYS A 932 -3.11 -16.52 36.22
CA LYS A 932 -2.94 -17.99 36.39
C LYS A 932 -4.10 -18.84 35.85
N GLU A 933 -5.28 -18.27 35.71
CA GLU A 933 -6.45 -18.97 35.17
C GLU A 933 -6.40 -19.17 33.65
N HIS A 934 -5.60 -18.37 32.94
CA HIS A 934 -5.55 -18.38 31.47
C HIS A 934 -4.34 -19.10 30.87
N PHE A 935 -3.38 -19.52 31.68
CA PHE A 935 -2.26 -20.33 31.21
C PHE A 935 -2.10 -21.62 32.03
N GLU A 936 -1.42 -22.58 31.44
CA GLU A 936 -0.95 -23.80 32.09
C GLU A 936 0.55 -23.94 31.90
N ILE A 937 1.23 -24.47 32.92
CA ILE A 937 2.68 -24.68 32.86
C ILE A 937 2.93 -26.11 32.37
N ILE A 938 3.61 -26.25 31.23
CA ILE A 938 4.04 -27.54 30.71
C ILE A 938 5.51 -27.71 31.07
N ASN A 939 5.77 -28.60 32.03
CA ASN A 939 7.14 -28.96 32.40
C ASN A 939 7.65 -30.01 31.40
N SER A 940 8.59 -29.61 30.53
CA SER A 940 9.28 -30.52 29.61
C SER A 940 10.24 -31.49 30.31
N PHE A 941 10.47 -31.33 31.62
CA PHE A 941 11.25 -32.28 32.42
C PHE A 941 10.40 -33.48 32.86
N GLY A 942 10.51 -34.57 32.08
CA GLY A 942 10.24 -35.89 32.60
C GLY A 942 11.08 -36.13 33.86
N SER A 943 10.41 -36.46 34.96
CA SER A 943 11.01 -37.06 36.16
C SER A 943 11.98 -36.19 36.96
N LEU A 944 11.53 -35.06 37.51
CA LEU A 944 11.96 -34.55 38.82
C LEU A 944 10.93 -33.50 39.27
N LYS A 945 10.03 -33.88 40.17
CA LYS A 945 9.12 -32.93 40.83
C LYS A 945 9.97 -31.93 41.62
N PRO A 946 9.92 -30.61 41.38
CA PRO A 946 10.19 -29.68 42.47
C PRO A 946 9.06 -29.87 43.47
N GLN A 947 9.38 -30.30 44.69
CA GLN A 947 8.44 -30.29 45.81
C GLN A 947 8.04 -28.83 46.06
N PHE A 948 6.99 -28.37 45.41
CA PHE A 948 6.13 -27.36 46.01
C PHE A 948 5.47 -28.02 47.23
N LYS A 949 6.03 -27.77 48.42
CA LYS A 949 5.34 -28.04 49.67
C LYS A 949 3.99 -27.31 49.62
N LYS A 950 2.91 -28.08 49.68
CA LYS A 950 1.57 -27.56 49.95
C LYS A 950 1.49 -27.11 51.40
N GLU A 951 0.85 -25.96 51.56
CA GLU A 951 0.21 -25.42 52.76
C GLU A 951 1.12 -24.86 53.85
N GLU A 952 1.23 -23.53 53.88
CA GLU A 952 0.67 -22.73 54.97
C GLU A 952 0.30 -21.34 54.42
N ALA A 953 -0.86 -20.82 54.83
CA ALA A 953 -1.38 -19.53 54.41
C ALA A 953 -0.43 -18.41 54.85
N PHE A 954 0.17 -17.70 53.89
CA PHE A 954 0.91 -16.46 54.16
C PHE A 954 0.00 -15.27 53.90
N ASP A 955 -0.61 -14.83 54.99
CA ASP A 955 -1.04 -13.47 55.22
C ASP A 955 0.21 -12.56 55.12
N CYS A 956 0.28 -11.73 54.09
CA CYS A 956 1.36 -10.76 53.91
C CYS A 956 0.76 -9.36 53.88
N THR A 957 0.39 -8.86 55.07
CA THR A 957 0.57 -7.44 55.38
C THR A 957 2.04 -7.08 55.17
N LEU A 958 2.28 -6.23 54.17
CA LEU A 958 3.55 -5.56 53.91
C LEU A 958 4.09 -4.89 55.19
N PRO A 959 5.33 -5.15 55.63
CA PRO A 959 6.07 -4.19 56.41
C PRO A 959 6.50 -3.06 55.47
N SER A 960 5.99 -1.87 55.73
CA SER A 960 6.41 -0.61 55.13
C SER A 960 7.92 -0.41 55.26
N PHE A 961 8.66 -0.37 54.14
CA PHE A 961 9.99 0.24 54.11
C PHE A 961 10.22 0.98 52.78
N LEU A 962 9.59 2.13 52.67
CA LEU A 962 10.20 3.29 52.01
C LEU A 962 10.70 4.21 53.13
N SER A 963 11.96 4.04 53.53
CA SER A 963 12.83 5.12 54.04
C SER A 963 14.21 4.57 54.37
N SER A 964 15.23 5.41 54.12
CA SER A 964 16.64 5.34 54.51
C SER A 964 17.58 4.49 53.65
N SER A 965 18.28 5.21 52.77
CA SER A 965 19.71 5.04 52.48
C SER A 965 20.53 4.59 53.71
N ALA A 966 21.14 3.41 53.64
CA ALA A 966 22.29 3.02 54.47
C ALA A 966 23.19 2.07 53.67
N SER A 967 24.49 2.37 53.67
CA SER A 967 25.56 1.67 52.96
C SER A 967 25.81 0.24 53.48
N ASN A 968 26.24 -0.66 52.60
CA ASN A 968 26.66 -2.05 52.89
C ASN A 968 27.90 -2.17 53.81
N SER A 969 28.37 -1.08 54.41
CA SER A 969 29.58 -1.01 55.25
C SER A 969 29.43 -1.61 56.65
N ASP A 970 28.20 -1.85 57.14
CA ASP A 970 27.97 -2.16 58.57
C ASP A 970 27.95 -3.65 58.94
N ARG A 971 28.06 -4.59 57.99
CA ARG A 971 27.96 -6.03 58.28
C ARG A 971 29.30 -6.75 58.54
N LEU A 972 30.44 -6.14 58.20
CA LEU A 972 31.76 -6.78 58.30
C LEU A 972 32.71 -5.94 59.15
N ARG A 973 33.43 -6.58 60.08
CA ARG A 973 34.37 -5.90 60.99
C ARG A 973 35.79 -6.44 60.84
N ARG A 974 36.78 -5.58 61.06
CA ARG A 974 38.19 -5.97 61.15
C ARG A 974 38.35 -7.05 62.23
N GLY A 975 39.05 -8.13 61.91
CA GLY A 975 39.26 -9.30 62.77
C GLY A 975 38.22 -10.41 62.60
N GLN A 976 37.18 -10.21 61.81
CA GLN A 976 36.14 -11.21 61.57
C GLN A 976 36.58 -12.27 60.55
N ARG A 977 36.21 -13.53 60.79
CA ARG A 977 36.46 -14.64 59.87
C ARG A 977 35.37 -14.66 58.80
N VAL A 978 35.78 -14.75 57.55
CA VAL A 978 34.93 -14.70 56.37
C VAL A 978 35.33 -15.77 55.38
N PHE A 979 34.40 -16.19 54.55
CA PHE A 979 34.60 -17.16 53.48
C PHE A 979 34.49 -16.47 52.12
N HIS A 980 35.43 -16.75 51.22
CA HIS A 980 35.37 -16.35 49.82
C HIS A 980 35.35 -17.59 48.93
N LYS A 981 34.39 -17.69 48.01
CA LYS A 981 34.20 -18.88 47.14
C LYS A 981 35.47 -19.35 46.43
N LYS A 982 36.37 -18.44 46.05
CA LYS A 982 37.63 -18.76 45.36
C LYS A 982 38.83 -18.97 46.30
N PHE A 983 38.87 -18.29 47.45
CA PHE A 983 40.09 -18.21 48.28
C PHE A 983 39.95 -18.92 49.63
N GLY A 984 38.75 -19.42 49.95
CA GLY A 984 38.44 -20.12 51.19
C GLY A 984 38.25 -19.16 52.36
N TYR A 985 38.46 -19.67 53.58
CA TYR A 985 38.34 -18.89 54.80
C TYR A 985 39.53 -17.93 54.98
N GLY A 986 39.25 -16.73 55.50
CA GLY A 986 40.23 -15.71 55.82
C GLY A 986 39.75 -14.73 56.88
N ILE A 987 40.67 -13.91 57.40
CA ILE A 987 40.39 -12.91 58.44
C ILE A 987 40.56 -11.51 57.86
N ILE A 988 39.56 -10.64 58.09
CA ILE A 988 39.61 -9.25 57.62
C ILE A 988 40.67 -8.47 58.38
N LEU A 989 41.67 -7.94 57.68
CA LEU A 989 42.73 -7.09 58.24
C LEU A 989 42.39 -5.60 58.19
N SER A 990 41.65 -5.14 57.19
CA SER A 990 41.20 -3.75 57.06
C SER A 990 40.02 -3.67 56.08
N ILE A 991 39.18 -2.65 56.22
CA ILE A 991 38.06 -2.34 55.32
C ILE A 991 38.24 -0.89 54.86
N ALA A 992 38.16 -0.67 53.55
CA ALA A 992 38.19 0.65 52.92
C ALA A 992 37.15 0.69 51.80
N ASP A 993 36.14 1.55 51.97
CA ASP A 993 34.96 1.67 51.10
C ASP A 993 34.31 0.29 50.87
N ASP A 994 34.18 -0.14 49.61
CA ASP A 994 33.56 -1.42 49.23
C ASP A 994 34.55 -2.60 49.21
N ASN A 995 35.80 -2.41 49.65
CA ASN A 995 36.83 -3.45 49.60
C ASN A 995 37.40 -3.79 50.99
N ALA A 996 37.51 -5.08 51.30
CA ALA A 996 38.24 -5.60 52.45
C ALA A 996 39.59 -6.20 52.06
N GLN A 997 40.61 -5.93 52.86
CA GLN A 997 41.88 -6.64 52.79
C GLN A 997 41.80 -7.86 53.72
N VAL A 998 41.83 -9.07 53.16
CA VAL A 998 41.60 -10.33 53.90
C VAL A 998 42.84 -11.21 53.82
N ALA A 999 43.31 -11.69 54.98
CA ALA A 999 44.34 -12.72 55.08
C ALA A 999 43.69 -14.10 55.02
N PHE A 1000 43.79 -14.77 53.87
CA PHE A 1000 43.22 -16.11 53.68
C PHE A 1000 44.13 -17.19 54.26
N GLU A 1001 43.56 -18.29 54.75
CA GLU A 1001 44.35 -19.36 55.38
C GLU A 1001 45.18 -20.16 54.37
N LYS A 1002 44.69 -20.27 53.12
CA LYS A 1002 45.33 -21.05 52.05
C LYS A 1002 46.12 -20.19 51.05
N THR A 1003 46.05 -18.87 51.14
CA THR A 1003 46.71 -17.94 50.20
C THR A 1003 47.19 -16.66 50.91
N SER A 1004 48.09 -15.90 50.31
CA SER A 1004 48.54 -14.62 50.88
C SER A 1004 47.41 -13.58 50.95
N THR A 1005 47.61 -12.49 51.68
CA THR A 1005 46.62 -11.40 51.83
C THR A 1005 46.14 -10.86 50.49
N LYS A 1006 44.81 -10.78 50.29
CA LYS A 1006 44.17 -10.25 49.07
C LYS A 1006 43.17 -9.15 49.39
N LYS A 1007 43.01 -8.20 48.46
CA LYS A 1007 41.96 -7.17 48.51
C LYS A 1007 40.75 -7.68 47.72
N VAL A 1008 39.58 -7.68 48.34
CA VAL A 1008 38.36 -8.30 47.80
C VAL A 1008 37.16 -7.40 48.09
N LEU A 1009 36.20 -7.32 47.17
CA LEU A 1009 34.95 -6.59 47.37
C LEU A 1009 34.12 -7.24 48.47
N LEU A 1010 33.49 -6.43 49.33
CA LEU A 1010 32.75 -6.87 50.51
C LEU A 1010 31.59 -7.82 50.16
N ASP A 1011 30.92 -7.60 49.02
CA ASP A 1011 29.77 -8.41 48.56
C ASP A 1011 30.13 -9.87 48.22
N TYR A 1012 31.42 -10.18 48.06
CA TYR A 1012 31.90 -11.55 47.78
C TYR A 1012 32.40 -12.27 49.03
N LEU A 1013 32.30 -11.66 50.20
CA LEU A 1013 32.69 -12.24 51.48
C LEU A 1013 31.45 -12.66 52.26
N GLU A 1014 31.33 -13.96 52.52
CA GLU A 1014 30.28 -14.52 53.36
C GLU A 1014 30.81 -14.62 54.80
N VAL A 1015 30.03 -14.20 55.80
CA VAL A 1015 30.42 -14.33 57.21
C VAL A 1015 30.35 -15.80 57.61
N SER A 1016 31.44 -16.30 58.23
CA SER A 1016 31.51 -17.67 58.76
C SER A 1016 30.92 -17.80 60.15
#